data_AF-A0A1M3N924-F1
#
_entry.id   AF-A0A1M3N924-F1
#
_cell.length_a   1.000
_cell.length_b   1.000
_cell.length_c   1.000
_cell.angle_alpha   90.00
_cell.angle_beta   90.00
_cell.angle_gamma   90.00
#
_symmetry.space_group_name_H-M   'P 1'
#
loop_
_entity.id
_entity.type
_entity.pdbx_description
1 polymer ?
#
loop_
_entity_poly.entity_id
_entity_poly.type
_entity_poly.pdbx_seq_one_letter_code
_entity_poly.pdbx_strand_id
1 'polypeptide(L)'
;MSDRARAKAPKAVRTSDVARVRTLALAAAGAAAGVAIAVAVDRTPLGTERPIARPHAKVACGACHAETSTSVASLAPEPPHHVAAACKSCHGGSHVSTRAAHRSLAAKGELTCATCHAQHAGGQGVTFESDRVVRWGAGSEVAVGPPRGGAPGSGALANGTTVPLVSLAACAKCHDPSRAADPISACVPAKTRADADALLRNTPSQCFDEHTRLDDLRGPAAGGERRAGPSAPVCASQHGGARFVAWEAAREIGATTAWVASEKPDALPWTPAAGAVAGALVLAAGAAAADRRRRRSAEKPRSPAPVVPAPRKRLPMIDPTTCLGCYACVDACPFDVLTIDKYVAVVARPEECCGVVLCEQVCPNGSLRVEDGEPIVDRPATDEHLESRDVPGLFLAGDLTGLPLIKNAINQGARAVDRIAATLPRRRTEPIDLVVIGAGPAGLSAALRAKEKGLSCVVVEQATVAASIKSFPRDKIVHDPPLDLPVEGELWLEQATKEELLAQWTRIVRARGLDVREGHRVVDLAKTGDGFVVTTERGDEASAETSHREIRAARVVLAIGRRGTPRRLDLEIERGAEDRLAYALADARSFAGKRVVVVGLGDSAMEAALALARQPGTSVTISYRGTRFARGKAKNVAELESLITQKKLKVFFETVPVAMTKSSVTLAGTGPHAGRRSLGADAMLVLIGGVPAWDLLTRAGIRRPSVERAPSPFAPDLTADEG
;
A
#
# COMPACT_ATOMS: atom_id res chain seq x y z
N MET A 1 62.35 -6.53 4.55
CA MET A 1 62.08 -5.41 3.61
C MET A 1 61.52 -6.00 2.33
N SER A 2 60.23 -5.80 2.06
CA SER A 2 59.67 -5.67 0.71
C SER A 2 58.13 -5.58 0.85
N ASP A 3 57.66 -4.34 0.70
CA ASP A 3 56.33 -3.89 0.26
C ASP A 3 55.07 -4.65 0.71
N ARG A 4 54.66 -4.39 1.96
CA ARG A 4 53.23 -4.27 2.29
C ARG A 4 52.66 -3.07 1.54
N ALA A 5 52.21 -3.28 0.31
CA ALA A 5 51.30 -2.35 -0.34
C ALA A 5 50.04 -2.25 0.53
N ARG A 6 49.94 -1.17 1.34
CA ARG A 6 48.71 -0.76 2.00
C ARG A 6 47.65 -0.61 0.92
N ALA A 7 46.81 -1.62 0.74
CA ALA A 7 45.58 -1.50 -0.02
C ALA A 7 44.80 -0.35 0.62
N LYS A 8 44.72 0.79 -0.08
CA LYS A 8 43.88 1.92 0.31
C LYS A 8 42.48 1.35 0.53
N ALA A 9 41.94 1.55 1.73
CA ALA A 9 40.56 1.24 2.04
C ALA A 9 39.67 1.72 0.87
N PRO A 10 38.74 0.87 0.37
CA PRO A 10 37.87 1.28 -0.72
C PRO A 10 37.18 2.57 -0.28
N LYS A 11 37.36 3.64 -1.07
CA LYS A 11 36.68 4.92 -0.81
C LYS A 11 35.21 4.60 -0.62
N ALA A 12 34.69 4.90 0.58
CA ALA A 12 33.29 4.67 0.93
C ALA A 12 32.41 5.07 -0.26
N VAL A 13 31.76 4.07 -0.86
CA VAL A 13 30.77 4.31 -1.91
C VAL A 13 29.71 5.17 -1.23
N ARG A 14 29.60 6.42 -1.68
CA ARG A 14 28.65 7.37 -1.11
C ARG A 14 27.26 6.75 -1.22
N THR A 15 26.75 6.27 -0.10
CA THR A 15 25.37 5.81 0.01
C THR A 15 24.45 6.97 -0.38
N SER A 16 23.28 6.65 -0.94
CA SER A 16 22.31 7.64 -1.43
C SER A 16 21.94 8.68 -0.39
N ASP A 17 22.16 8.37 0.89
CA ASP A 17 21.70 9.17 2.02
C ASP A 17 22.64 10.35 2.29
N VAL A 18 23.95 10.21 2.08
CA VAL A 18 24.89 11.35 2.20
C VAL A 18 24.71 12.34 1.03
N ALA A 19 24.42 11.82 -0.17
CA ALA A 19 24.07 12.65 -1.32
C ALA A 19 22.70 13.34 -1.11
N ARG A 20 21.70 12.63 -0.55
CA ARG A 20 20.39 13.18 -0.17
C ARG A 20 20.52 14.26 0.88
N VAL A 21 21.31 14.05 1.93
CA VAL A 21 21.51 15.03 3.01
C VAL A 21 22.22 16.27 2.48
N ARG A 22 23.19 16.14 1.57
CA ARG A 22 23.82 17.32 0.94
C ARG A 22 22.87 18.07 0.00
N THR A 23 22.05 17.36 -0.79
CA THR A 23 21.04 18.01 -1.63
C THR A 23 19.88 18.60 -0.82
N LEU A 24 19.50 17.98 0.28
CA LEU A 24 18.50 18.51 1.22
C LEU A 24 19.07 19.69 2.01
N ALA A 25 20.35 19.66 2.39
CA ALA A 25 21.02 20.78 3.05
C ALA A 25 21.23 21.95 2.08
N LEU A 26 21.55 21.70 0.81
CA LEU A 26 21.61 22.74 -0.22
C LEU A 26 20.23 23.27 -0.61
N ALA A 27 19.20 22.42 -0.65
CA ALA A 27 17.82 22.84 -0.87
C ALA A 27 17.26 23.59 0.34
N ALA A 28 17.59 23.17 1.57
CA ALA A 28 17.22 23.84 2.81
C ALA A 28 18.00 25.14 2.98
N ALA A 29 19.28 25.22 2.58
CA ALA A 29 20.04 26.46 2.54
C ALA A 29 19.52 27.40 1.44
N GLY A 30 19.13 26.87 0.28
CA GLY A 30 18.48 27.64 -0.79
C GLY A 30 17.08 28.12 -0.41
N ALA A 31 16.31 27.30 0.31
CA ALA A 31 15.01 27.68 0.86
C ALA A 31 15.16 28.66 2.03
N ALA A 32 16.17 28.49 2.90
CA ALA A 32 16.46 29.42 3.99
C ALA A 32 17.01 30.74 3.46
N ALA A 33 17.82 30.74 2.40
CA ALA A 33 18.26 31.95 1.71
C ALA A 33 17.10 32.59 0.94
N GLY A 34 16.22 31.80 0.31
CA GLY A 34 15.01 32.29 -0.34
C GLY A 34 14.00 32.89 0.65
N VAL A 35 13.86 32.27 1.84
CA VAL A 35 13.07 32.80 2.95
C VAL A 35 13.78 33.99 3.58
N ALA A 36 15.10 34.01 3.72
CA ALA A 36 15.83 35.15 4.25
C ALA A 36 15.82 36.34 3.29
N ILE A 37 15.84 36.11 1.98
CA ILE A 37 15.67 37.13 0.94
C ILE A 37 14.21 37.56 0.87
N ALA A 38 13.25 36.64 0.94
CA ALA A 38 11.83 36.99 1.03
C ALA A 38 11.57 37.79 2.31
N VAL A 39 12.14 37.43 3.45
CA VAL A 39 12.06 38.15 4.73
C VAL A 39 12.85 39.46 4.69
N ALA A 40 13.96 39.56 3.95
CA ALA A 40 14.74 40.79 3.80
C ALA A 40 14.14 41.77 2.78
N VAL A 41 13.46 41.26 1.76
CA VAL A 41 12.67 42.04 0.77
C VAL A 41 11.29 42.38 1.35
N ASP A 42 10.77 41.53 2.24
CA ASP A 42 9.60 41.76 3.11
C ASP A 42 10.01 42.33 4.47
N ARG A 43 11.21 42.92 4.60
CA ARG A 43 11.49 43.94 5.62
C ARG A 43 10.77 45.23 5.23
N THR A 44 9.46 45.12 5.01
CA THR A 44 8.55 46.09 5.60
C THR A 44 8.69 45.92 7.13
N PRO A 45 8.73 47.00 7.92
CA PRO A 45 9.06 46.90 9.34
C PRO A 45 8.09 45.94 10.04
N LEU A 46 8.63 44.98 10.80
CA LEU A 46 7.90 44.30 11.88
C LEU A 46 7.38 45.40 12.83
N GLY A 47 6.14 45.82 12.64
CA GLY A 47 5.57 46.97 13.33
C GLY A 47 4.58 47.84 12.54
N THR A 48 4.12 47.45 11.35
CA THR A 48 2.98 48.14 10.72
C THR A 48 1.67 47.56 11.26
N GLU A 49 0.87 48.44 11.87
CA GLU A 49 -0.45 48.14 12.42
C GLU A 49 -1.30 47.47 11.33
N ARG A 50 -1.70 46.21 11.54
CA ARG A 50 -2.71 45.61 10.66
C ARG A 50 -4.01 46.36 10.87
N PRO A 51 -4.68 46.83 9.81
CA PRO A 51 -5.92 47.55 9.97
C PRO A 51 -6.92 46.74 10.80
N ILE A 52 -7.46 47.36 11.84
CA ILE A 52 -8.45 46.77 12.74
C ILE A 52 -9.84 47.18 12.25
N ALA A 53 -10.78 46.23 12.21
CA ALA A 53 -12.15 46.53 11.84
C ALA A 53 -12.87 47.37 12.91
N ARG A 54 -13.91 48.13 12.51
CA ARG A 54 -14.79 48.83 13.45
C ARG A 54 -15.47 47.83 14.41
N PRO A 55 -15.81 48.23 15.64
CA PRO A 55 -15.59 49.55 16.26
C PRO A 55 -14.15 49.74 16.80
N HIS A 56 -13.30 48.72 16.71
CA HIS A 56 -11.96 48.69 17.31
C HIS A 56 -10.89 49.45 16.52
N ALA A 57 -11.24 50.06 15.38
CA ALA A 57 -10.34 50.85 14.55
C ALA A 57 -9.58 51.97 15.30
N LYS A 58 -10.08 52.40 16.47
CA LYS A 58 -9.45 53.43 17.32
C LYS A 58 -8.80 52.86 18.60
N VAL A 59 -8.74 51.54 18.75
CA VAL A 59 -8.12 50.87 19.90
C VAL A 59 -6.65 50.63 19.60
N ALA A 60 -5.76 51.06 20.49
CA ALA A 60 -4.33 50.81 20.34
C ALA A 60 -4.03 49.30 20.38
N CYS A 61 -3.14 48.81 19.52
CA CYS A 61 -2.80 47.39 19.43
C CYS A 61 -2.42 46.77 20.79
N GLY A 62 -1.72 47.54 21.64
CA GLY A 62 -1.34 47.11 23.00
C GLY A 62 -2.53 46.77 23.90
N ALA A 63 -3.71 47.35 23.71
CA ALA A 63 -4.89 47.00 24.51
C ALA A 63 -5.41 45.59 24.23
N CYS A 64 -5.14 45.02 23.05
CA CYS A 64 -5.52 43.66 22.67
C CYS A 64 -4.37 42.65 22.82
N HIS A 65 -3.13 43.14 22.91
CA HIS A 65 -1.91 42.33 22.83
C HIS A 65 -0.93 42.47 24.00
N ALA A 66 -1.16 43.39 24.94
CA ALA A 66 -0.29 43.52 26.10
C ALA A 66 -0.31 42.23 26.93
N GLU A 67 0.88 41.73 27.27
CA GLU A 67 1.03 40.74 28.33
C GLU A 67 0.60 41.41 29.63
N THR A 68 -0.46 40.90 30.28
CA THR A 68 -0.80 41.32 31.64
C THR A 68 0.28 40.80 32.59
N SER A 69 1.41 41.49 32.65
CA SER A 69 2.38 41.35 33.74
C SER A 69 1.85 42.12 34.95
N THR A 70 1.25 41.42 35.92
CA THR A 70 1.41 41.64 37.38
C THR A 70 0.34 40.91 38.20
N SER A 71 0.79 40.00 39.08
CA SER A 71 0.08 39.33 40.19
C SER A 71 -1.08 38.39 39.77
N VAL A 72 -1.10 37.10 40.09
CA VAL A 72 -0.86 36.39 41.36
C VAL A 72 -0.45 34.96 41.00
N ALA A 73 0.52 34.41 41.74
CA ALA A 73 0.96 33.03 41.64
C ALA A 73 -0.22 32.04 41.81
N SER A 74 -0.56 31.30 40.76
CA SER A 74 -1.30 30.04 40.89
C SER A 74 -0.87 29.09 39.77
N LEU A 75 -0.57 27.86 40.18
CA LEU A 75 -0.03 26.76 39.39
C LEU A 75 -1.10 26.16 38.45
N ALA A 76 -1.03 26.46 37.16
CA ALA A 76 -1.44 25.58 36.05
C ALA A 76 -0.96 26.17 34.70
N PRO A 77 -0.55 25.35 33.71
CA PRO A 77 -0.28 25.86 32.37
C PRO A 77 -1.62 26.15 31.67
N GLU A 78 -2.02 27.43 31.58
CA GLU A 78 -3.15 27.82 30.73
C GLU A 78 -2.74 27.85 29.23
N PRO A 79 -3.63 27.43 28.30
CA PRO A 79 -3.36 27.39 26.86
C PRO A 79 -3.38 28.79 26.22
N PRO A 80 -2.81 28.98 25.00
CA PRO A 80 -2.48 30.28 24.44
C PRO A 80 -3.72 31.04 23.93
N HIS A 81 -4.41 31.79 24.80
CA HIS A 81 -5.54 32.64 24.41
C HIS A 81 -5.56 34.02 25.13
N HIS A 82 -4.51 34.82 24.95
CA HIS A 82 -4.44 36.18 25.53
C HIS A 82 -5.44 37.19 24.94
N VAL A 83 -5.82 37.07 23.66
CA VAL A 83 -6.67 38.09 22.98
C VAL A 83 -8.16 37.99 23.38
N ALA A 84 -8.70 36.79 23.55
CA ALA A 84 -10.11 36.60 23.91
C ALA A 84 -10.43 37.13 25.32
N ALA A 85 -9.44 37.09 26.24
CA ALA A 85 -9.56 37.66 27.57
C ALA A 85 -9.66 39.20 27.52
N ALA A 86 -8.90 39.86 26.65
CA ALA A 86 -9.00 41.31 26.43
C ALA A 86 -10.37 41.73 25.89
N CYS A 87 -11.05 40.91 25.08
CA CYS A 87 -12.42 41.21 24.66
C CYS A 87 -13.42 41.19 25.85
N LYS A 88 -13.23 40.31 26.83
CA LYS A 88 -14.14 40.20 27.99
C LYS A 88 -14.11 41.47 28.84
N SER A 89 -12.97 42.14 28.97
CA SER A 89 -12.87 43.38 29.75
C SER A 89 -13.62 44.55 29.11
N CYS A 90 -13.62 44.65 27.78
CA CYS A 90 -14.37 45.69 27.06
C CYS A 90 -15.87 45.38 26.88
N HIS A 91 -16.24 44.10 26.77
CA HIS A 91 -17.61 43.66 26.45
C HIS A 91 -18.37 42.98 27.62
N GLY A 92 -17.80 42.94 28.83
CA GLY A 92 -18.46 42.39 30.02
C GLY A 92 -18.70 40.88 30.02
N GLY A 93 -18.18 40.15 29.03
CA GLY A 93 -18.29 38.70 28.89
C GLY A 93 -18.49 38.23 27.45
N SER A 94 -18.32 36.92 27.20
CA SER A 94 -18.72 36.28 25.94
C SER A 94 -20.19 35.89 26.01
N HIS A 95 -20.96 36.15 24.96
CA HIS A 95 -22.29 35.56 24.86
C HIS A 95 -22.17 34.04 24.66
N VAL A 96 -23.07 33.30 25.29
CA VAL A 96 -23.07 31.83 25.20
C VAL A 96 -23.86 31.43 23.96
N SER A 97 -23.28 30.51 23.21
CA SER A 97 -23.94 29.77 22.14
C SER A 97 -25.33 29.23 22.54
N THR A 98 -26.33 29.32 21.66
CA THR A 98 -27.65 28.67 21.84
C THR A 98 -27.61 27.17 21.50
N ARG A 99 -26.56 26.67 20.85
CA ARG A 99 -26.32 25.24 20.54
C ARG A 99 -25.51 24.51 21.62
N ALA A 100 -25.98 23.34 22.03
CA ALA A 100 -25.32 22.56 23.09
C ALA A 100 -23.85 22.20 22.78
N ALA A 101 -23.53 21.88 21.52
CA ALA A 101 -22.16 21.52 21.12
C ALA A 101 -21.18 22.69 21.24
N HIS A 102 -21.54 23.86 20.72
CA HIS A 102 -20.72 25.08 20.83
C HIS A 102 -20.62 25.56 22.27
N ARG A 103 -21.68 25.44 23.09
CA ARG A 103 -21.56 25.66 24.54
C ARG A 103 -20.53 24.74 25.18
N SER A 104 -20.52 23.46 24.81
CA SER A 104 -19.54 22.52 25.33
C SER A 104 -18.12 22.87 24.91
N LEU A 105 -17.90 23.33 23.67
CA LEU A 105 -16.58 23.75 23.21
C LEU A 105 -16.12 25.05 23.91
N ALA A 106 -17.03 26.00 24.07
CA ALA A 106 -16.75 27.25 24.79
C ALA A 106 -16.43 27.00 26.27
N ALA A 107 -17.15 26.07 26.92
CA ALA A 107 -16.87 25.67 28.30
C ALA A 107 -15.48 25.02 28.47
N LYS A 108 -14.98 24.36 27.42
CA LYS A 108 -13.63 23.76 27.38
C LYS A 108 -12.54 24.75 26.95
N GLY A 109 -12.89 25.98 26.58
CA GLY A 109 -11.96 26.97 26.03
C GLY A 109 -11.53 26.69 24.58
N GLU A 110 -12.09 25.68 23.93
CA GLU A 110 -11.77 25.27 22.55
C GLU A 110 -12.44 26.18 21.49
N LEU A 111 -13.44 26.97 21.91
CA LEU A 111 -14.13 27.95 21.07
C LEU A 111 -14.26 29.28 21.81
N THR A 112 -13.77 30.37 21.21
CA THR A 112 -13.83 31.72 21.78
C THR A 112 -14.49 32.72 20.83
N CYS A 113 -14.91 33.89 21.34
CA CYS A 113 -15.48 34.94 20.49
C CYS A 113 -14.55 35.35 19.34
N ALA A 114 -13.23 35.39 19.55
CA ALA A 114 -12.23 35.68 18.53
C ALA A 114 -12.12 34.61 17.44
N THR A 115 -12.66 33.40 17.69
CA THR A 115 -12.70 32.33 16.69
C THR A 115 -13.72 32.63 15.59
N CYS A 116 -14.83 33.27 15.94
CA CYS A 116 -15.89 33.65 15.01
C CYS A 116 -15.82 35.12 14.58
N HIS A 117 -15.31 36.00 15.44
CA HIS A 117 -15.19 37.45 15.22
C HIS A 117 -13.73 37.90 15.20
N ALA A 118 -12.99 37.50 14.16
CA ALA A 118 -11.62 37.96 13.96
C ALA A 118 -11.60 39.47 13.66
N GLN A 119 -10.77 40.26 14.37
CA GLN A 119 -10.76 41.73 14.21
C GLN A 119 -9.85 42.21 13.07
N HIS A 120 -8.86 41.41 12.67
CA HIS A 120 -7.98 41.67 11.52
C HIS A 120 -8.40 40.82 10.31
N ALA A 121 -8.10 41.29 9.10
CA ALA A 121 -8.22 40.63 7.78
C ALA A 121 -9.55 39.89 7.43
N GLY A 122 -10.46 39.72 8.38
CA GLY A 122 -11.74 39.02 8.27
C GLY A 122 -12.83 39.61 9.16
N GLY A 123 -12.52 40.65 9.93
CA GLY A 123 -13.51 41.43 10.69
C GLY A 123 -14.39 42.21 9.74
N GLN A 124 -15.70 42.04 9.89
CA GLN A 124 -16.70 42.65 9.04
C GLN A 124 -17.93 43.01 9.84
N GLY A 125 -18.66 44.00 9.38
CA GLY A 125 -19.94 44.33 9.93
C GLY A 125 -20.62 45.50 9.25
N VAL A 126 -21.72 45.90 9.87
CA VAL A 126 -22.54 47.04 9.45
C VAL A 126 -22.73 47.95 10.65
N THR A 127 -22.53 49.24 10.47
CA THR A 127 -22.83 50.27 11.47
C THR A 127 -23.93 51.18 10.94
N PHE A 128 -24.97 51.37 11.74
CA PHE A 128 -26.10 52.25 11.48
C PHE A 128 -25.82 53.59 12.17
N GLU A 129 -25.42 54.57 11.38
CA GLU A 129 -25.24 55.95 11.82
C GLU A 129 -26.54 56.74 11.54
N SER A 130 -26.69 57.92 12.13
CA SER A 130 -27.91 58.73 12.05
C SER A 130 -28.29 59.15 10.63
N ASP A 131 -27.30 59.27 9.74
CA ASP A 131 -27.42 59.80 8.38
C ASP A 131 -27.03 58.79 7.29
N ARG A 132 -26.41 57.66 7.66
CA ARG A 132 -25.93 56.66 6.70
C ARG A 132 -25.77 55.28 7.32
N VAL A 133 -25.73 54.27 6.45
CA VAL A 133 -25.34 52.91 6.83
C VAL A 133 -23.95 52.62 6.28
N VAL A 134 -23.06 52.11 7.12
CA VAL A 134 -21.68 51.84 6.76
C VAL A 134 -21.41 50.36 6.82
N ARG A 135 -21.01 49.76 5.69
CA ARG A 135 -20.45 48.41 5.64
C ARG A 135 -18.94 48.52 5.82
N TRP A 136 -18.38 47.83 6.80
CA TRP A 136 -16.97 47.94 7.12
C TRP A 136 -16.25 46.59 7.13
N GLY A 137 -14.97 46.63 6.77
CA GLY A 137 -14.01 45.55 6.86
C GLY A 137 -12.77 45.98 7.66
N ALA A 138 -11.75 45.14 7.70
CA ALA A 138 -10.49 45.47 8.33
C ALA A 138 -9.81 46.64 7.58
N GLY A 139 -9.93 47.86 8.12
CA GLY A 139 -9.29 49.08 7.59
C GLY A 139 -10.01 49.78 6.46
N SER A 140 -11.19 49.30 6.06
CA SER A 140 -11.90 49.87 4.91
C SER A 140 -13.39 49.94 5.20
N GLU A 141 -14.03 51.00 4.74
CA GLU A 141 -15.46 51.26 4.98
C GLU A 141 -16.12 51.75 3.69
N VAL A 142 -17.33 51.29 3.44
CA VAL A 142 -18.14 51.66 2.28
C VAL A 142 -19.53 52.05 2.77
N ALA A 143 -19.97 53.26 2.41
CA ALA A 143 -21.35 53.66 2.64
C ALA A 143 -22.28 52.86 1.73
N VAL A 144 -23.35 52.30 2.30
CA VAL A 144 -24.34 51.49 1.59
C VAL A 144 -25.71 52.11 1.72
N GLY A 145 -26.57 51.87 0.72
CA GLY A 145 -27.96 52.32 0.74
C GLY A 145 -28.75 51.71 1.89
N PRO A 146 -29.89 52.32 2.27
CA PRO A 146 -30.79 51.78 3.27
C PRO A 146 -31.32 50.39 2.87
N PRO A 147 -31.57 49.47 3.82
CA PRO A 147 -32.21 48.18 3.53
C PRO A 147 -33.63 48.37 2.97
N ARG A 148 -34.16 47.40 2.22
CA ARG A 148 -35.46 47.50 1.52
C ARG A 148 -36.67 47.71 2.44
N GLY A 149 -36.53 47.50 3.75
CA GLY A 149 -37.60 47.57 4.75
C GLY A 149 -37.68 48.85 5.62
N GLY A 150 -36.85 49.87 5.39
CA GLY A 150 -36.99 51.16 6.09
C GLY A 150 -35.67 51.90 6.31
N ALA A 151 -35.70 53.22 6.13
CA ALA A 151 -34.53 54.09 6.17
C ALA A 151 -33.87 54.21 7.56
N PRO A 152 -32.54 54.48 7.63
CA PRO A 152 -31.90 55.08 8.80
C PRO A 152 -32.71 56.30 9.24
N GLY A 153 -33.06 56.36 10.53
CA GLY A 153 -33.88 57.45 11.07
C GLY A 153 -35.33 57.12 11.40
N SER A 154 -35.79 55.87 11.29
CA SER A 154 -37.12 55.45 11.77
C SER A 154 -37.29 55.45 13.30
N GLY A 155 -36.31 55.97 14.05
CA GLY A 155 -36.26 55.97 15.52
C GLY A 155 -36.04 54.59 16.14
N ALA A 156 -36.04 53.51 15.34
CA ALA A 156 -36.00 52.13 15.84
C ALA A 156 -34.60 51.64 16.26
N LEU A 157 -33.52 52.30 15.81
CA LEU A 157 -32.13 51.93 16.12
C LEU A 157 -31.37 53.13 16.69
N ALA A 158 -30.62 52.91 17.77
CA ALA A 158 -29.76 53.94 18.34
C ALA A 158 -28.62 54.30 17.36
N ASN A 159 -28.26 55.58 17.26
CA ASN A 159 -27.12 56.03 16.44
C ASN A 159 -25.83 55.31 16.86
N GLY A 160 -25.08 54.78 15.91
CA GLY A 160 -23.84 54.02 16.14
C GLY A 160 -24.06 52.52 16.42
N THR A 161 -25.29 52.02 16.27
CA THR A 161 -25.57 50.58 16.41
C THR A 161 -24.72 49.79 15.42
N THR A 162 -23.90 48.88 15.92
CA THR A 162 -22.93 48.12 15.11
C THR A 162 -23.21 46.64 15.21
N VAL A 163 -23.38 45.98 14.07
CA VAL A 163 -23.65 44.55 13.95
C VAL A 163 -22.47 43.86 13.26
N PRO A 164 -21.70 43.01 13.96
CA PRO A 164 -20.63 42.25 13.34
C PRO A 164 -21.19 41.11 12.48
N LEU A 165 -20.56 40.86 11.34
CA LEU A 165 -20.87 39.76 10.44
C LEU A 165 -19.77 38.69 10.50
N VAL A 166 -20.17 37.41 10.56
CA VAL A 166 -19.25 36.27 10.62
C VAL A 166 -19.04 35.69 9.23
N SER A 167 -17.78 35.51 8.82
CA SER A 167 -17.43 34.84 7.56
C SER A 167 -17.75 33.35 7.60
N LEU A 168 -18.23 32.76 6.49
CA LEU A 168 -18.36 31.31 6.36
C LEU A 168 -17.01 30.57 6.53
N ALA A 169 -15.88 31.21 6.21
CA ALA A 169 -14.54 30.65 6.48
C ALA A 169 -14.30 30.38 7.97
N ALA A 170 -14.90 31.18 8.87
CA ALA A 170 -14.77 30.94 10.31
C ALA A 170 -15.47 29.63 10.72
N CYS A 171 -16.57 29.29 10.04
CA CYS A 171 -17.32 28.05 10.27
C CYS A 171 -16.63 26.82 9.66
N ALA A 172 -15.84 27.00 8.58
CA ALA A 172 -15.20 25.91 7.84
C ALA A 172 -14.22 25.06 8.66
N LYS A 173 -13.81 25.53 9.85
CA LYS A 173 -13.00 24.73 10.80
C LYS A 173 -13.77 23.58 11.42
N CYS A 174 -15.09 23.71 11.55
CA CYS A 174 -15.95 22.75 12.24
C CYS A 174 -17.07 22.21 11.33
N HIS A 175 -17.37 22.91 10.23
CA HIS A 175 -18.48 22.61 9.32
C HIS A 175 -18.01 22.52 7.87
N ASP A 176 -18.77 21.79 7.05
CA ASP A 176 -18.64 21.81 5.60
C ASP A 176 -19.84 22.58 4.99
N PRO A 177 -19.68 23.88 4.67
CA PRO A 177 -20.78 24.69 4.14
C PRO A 177 -21.22 24.30 2.73
N SER A 178 -20.47 23.45 2.03
CA SER A 178 -20.86 22.93 0.72
C SER A 178 -21.83 21.75 0.83
N ARG A 179 -21.87 21.07 1.99
CA ARG A 179 -22.68 19.86 2.20
C ARG A 179 -24.10 20.24 2.64
N ALA A 180 -25.10 19.93 1.82
CA ALA A 180 -26.51 20.25 2.10
C ALA A 180 -27.07 19.65 3.42
N ALA A 181 -26.45 18.59 3.94
CA ALA A 181 -26.81 17.99 5.22
C ALA A 181 -26.15 18.68 6.43
N ASP A 182 -25.12 19.51 6.21
CA ASP A 182 -24.48 20.27 7.28
C ASP A 182 -25.42 21.40 7.74
N PRO A 183 -25.61 21.59 9.06
CA PRO A 183 -26.46 22.66 9.59
C PRO A 183 -26.13 24.06 9.05
N ILE A 184 -24.87 24.36 8.69
CA ILE A 184 -24.47 25.68 8.17
C ILE A 184 -24.92 25.90 6.72
N SER A 185 -25.24 24.84 5.97
CA SER A 185 -25.65 24.95 4.56
C SER A 185 -26.94 25.77 4.37
N ALA A 186 -27.83 25.75 5.36
CA ALA A 186 -29.02 26.59 5.45
C ALA A 186 -28.71 28.09 5.61
N CYS A 187 -27.49 28.40 6.06
CA CYS A 187 -26.99 29.73 6.37
C CYS A 187 -26.16 30.32 5.23
N VAL A 188 -25.97 29.57 4.14
CA VAL A 188 -25.29 30.04 2.93
C VAL A 188 -26.29 30.82 2.06
N PRO A 189 -25.98 32.07 1.64
CA PRO A 189 -26.84 32.82 0.72
C PRO A 189 -27.15 32.01 -0.55
N ALA A 190 -28.41 32.00 -0.98
CA ALA A 190 -28.83 31.17 -2.12
C ALA A 190 -28.07 31.48 -3.42
N LYS A 191 -27.64 32.74 -3.62
CA LYS A 191 -26.92 33.21 -4.82
C LYS A 191 -25.45 32.77 -4.90
N THR A 192 -24.85 32.27 -3.82
CA THR A 192 -23.43 31.91 -3.78
C THR A 192 -23.16 30.41 -3.92
N ARG A 193 -24.19 29.55 -4.01
CA ARG A 193 -24.06 28.07 -4.08
C ARG A 193 -23.40 27.49 -5.34
N ALA A 194 -22.93 28.33 -6.28
CA ALA A 194 -22.40 27.89 -7.58
C ALA A 194 -20.86 27.82 -7.64
N ASP A 195 -20.12 28.38 -6.68
CA ASP A 195 -18.64 28.40 -6.66
C ASP A 195 -18.09 28.12 -5.25
N ALA A 196 -17.60 26.89 -5.03
CA ALA A 196 -17.13 26.40 -3.74
C ALA A 196 -15.91 27.15 -3.17
N ASP A 197 -15.07 27.74 -4.02
CA ASP A 197 -13.81 28.36 -3.59
C ASP A 197 -13.99 29.86 -3.25
N ALA A 198 -14.94 30.52 -3.92
CA ALA A 198 -15.42 31.86 -3.56
C ALA A 198 -16.36 31.85 -2.34
N LEU A 199 -17.09 30.74 -2.13
CA LEU A 199 -18.05 30.54 -1.04
C LEU A 199 -17.46 30.76 0.36
N LEU A 200 -16.19 30.39 0.57
CA LEU A 200 -15.61 30.33 1.91
C LEU A 200 -15.07 31.68 2.41
N ARG A 201 -14.28 32.40 1.61
CA ARG A 201 -13.49 33.54 2.14
C ARG A 201 -14.26 34.85 2.25
N ASN A 202 -15.20 35.11 1.32
CA ASN A 202 -15.80 36.44 1.12
C ASN A 202 -17.33 36.48 1.30
N THR A 203 -17.92 35.49 1.99
CA THR A 203 -19.38 35.40 2.14
C THR A 203 -19.75 35.40 3.63
N PRO A 204 -20.63 36.32 4.08
CA PRO A 204 -21.13 36.28 5.45
C PRO A 204 -22.14 35.15 5.64
N SER A 205 -22.08 34.45 6.78
CA SER A 205 -23.13 33.54 7.23
C SER A 205 -24.45 34.30 7.36
N GLN A 206 -25.57 33.72 6.97
CA GLN A 206 -26.92 34.29 7.17
C GLN A 206 -27.53 33.92 8.53
N CYS A 207 -26.92 32.97 9.24
CA CYS A 207 -27.36 32.53 10.56
C CYS A 207 -26.49 33.18 11.62
N PHE A 208 -27.04 34.16 12.33
CA PHE A 208 -26.28 35.00 13.25
C PHE A 208 -26.42 34.62 14.73
N ASP A 209 -27.47 33.90 15.12
CA ASP A 209 -27.65 33.37 16.49
C ASP A 209 -27.68 31.83 16.49
N GLU A 210 -26.70 31.25 15.80
CA GLU A 210 -26.50 29.80 15.70
C GLU A 210 -27.73 29.04 15.16
N HIS A 211 -28.16 29.51 14.00
CA HIS A 211 -29.05 28.85 13.04
C HIS A 211 -30.53 28.84 13.38
N THR A 212 -31.06 29.90 13.96
CA THR A 212 -32.52 30.13 13.97
C THR A 212 -32.92 30.87 12.68
N ARG A 213 -33.87 30.33 11.92
CA ARG A 213 -34.38 30.99 10.71
C ARG A 213 -35.39 32.07 11.09
N LEU A 214 -35.56 33.06 10.23
CA LEU A 214 -36.47 34.18 10.46
C LEU A 214 -37.92 33.72 10.73
N ASP A 215 -38.33 32.65 10.07
CA ASP A 215 -39.68 32.10 10.18
C ASP A 215 -39.93 31.48 11.58
N ASP A 216 -38.88 31.09 12.29
CA ASP A 216 -38.94 30.42 13.59
C ASP A 216 -39.04 31.39 14.79
N LEU A 217 -38.96 32.71 14.57
CA LEU A 217 -38.83 33.73 15.64
C LEU A 217 -40.01 34.70 15.77
N ARG A 218 -41.17 34.43 15.15
CA ARG A 218 -42.38 35.26 15.30
C ARG A 218 -43.08 35.01 16.66
N GLY A 219 -42.51 35.55 17.75
CA GLY A 219 -43.10 35.67 19.09
C GLY A 219 -43.10 37.14 19.59
N PRO A 220 -43.92 37.51 20.58
CA PRO A 220 -44.51 38.85 20.69
C PRO A 220 -43.53 39.99 20.99
N ALA A 221 -43.90 41.16 20.46
CA ALA A 221 -43.18 42.41 20.44
C ALA A 221 -43.20 43.18 21.78
N ALA A 222 -42.19 44.05 21.90
CA ALA A 222 -42.15 45.33 22.62
C ALA A 222 -42.30 45.33 24.16
N GLY A 223 -41.26 45.84 24.83
CA GLY A 223 -41.37 46.34 26.21
C GLY A 223 -40.03 46.57 26.91
N GLY A 224 -39.56 47.82 26.93
CA GLY A 224 -38.58 48.32 27.91
C GLY A 224 -37.16 48.57 27.40
N GLU A 225 -36.89 49.79 26.90
CA GLU A 225 -35.52 50.28 26.71
C GLU A 225 -34.86 50.56 28.08
N ARG A 226 -33.89 49.73 28.48
CA ARG A 226 -32.93 50.12 29.52
C ARG A 226 -31.78 50.89 28.85
N ARG A 227 -31.74 52.21 29.02
CA ARG A 227 -30.54 53.01 28.69
C ARG A 227 -29.38 52.53 29.54
N ALA A 228 -28.36 51.99 28.89
CA ALA A 228 -27.15 51.55 29.54
C ALA A 228 -26.33 52.78 30.00
N GLY A 229 -25.92 52.83 31.27
CA GLY A 229 -25.05 53.87 31.80
C GLY A 229 -23.64 53.84 31.18
N PRO A 230 -22.80 54.86 31.40
CA PRO A 230 -21.48 55.01 30.76
C PRO A 230 -20.45 53.91 31.09
N SER A 231 -20.75 53.04 32.06
CA SER A 231 -19.93 51.88 32.45
C SER A 231 -20.53 50.52 32.04
N ALA A 232 -21.60 50.51 31.25
CA ALA A 232 -22.18 49.28 30.75
C ALA A 232 -21.35 48.70 29.59
N PRO A 233 -21.35 47.36 29.39
CA PRO A 233 -20.67 46.74 28.26
C PRO A 233 -21.05 47.39 26.92
N VAL A 234 -20.11 47.49 25.99
CA VAL A 234 -20.31 48.15 24.67
C VAL A 234 -21.54 47.61 23.92
N CYS A 235 -21.92 46.35 24.16
CA CYS A 235 -23.08 45.70 23.55
C CYS A 235 -24.37 45.78 24.39
N ALA A 236 -24.37 46.31 25.60
CA ALA A 236 -25.54 46.31 26.49
C ALA A 236 -26.76 47.04 25.90
N SER A 237 -26.54 48.11 25.14
CA SER A 237 -27.58 48.84 24.39
C SER A 237 -28.12 48.06 23.18
N GLN A 238 -27.44 46.99 22.76
CA GLN A 238 -27.78 46.16 21.60
C GLN A 238 -28.67 44.95 21.96
N HIS A 239 -29.01 44.77 23.24
CA HIS A 239 -29.80 43.64 23.74
C HIS A 239 -31.29 43.97 24.00
N GLY A 240 -31.82 45.05 23.41
CA GLY A 240 -33.26 45.42 23.45
C GLY A 240 -34.09 44.85 22.29
N GLY A 241 -35.41 45.12 22.27
CA GLY A 241 -36.33 44.65 21.21
C GLY A 241 -36.00 45.13 19.79
N ALA A 242 -35.23 46.22 19.68
CA ALA A 242 -34.67 46.75 18.44
C ALA A 242 -33.57 45.88 17.81
N ARG A 243 -33.04 44.89 18.55
CA ARG A 243 -31.99 43.96 18.08
C ARG A 243 -32.43 43.28 16.79
N PHE A 244 -33.63 42.70 16.74
CA PHE A 244 -34.10 42.01 15.55
C PHE A 244 -34.02 42.86 14.27
N VAL A 245 -34.38 44.15 14.37
CA VAL A 245 -34.39 45.10 13.25
C VAL A 245 -32.97 45.40 12.75
N ALA A 246 -32.02 45.64 13.66
CA ALA A 246 -30.61 45.88 13.29
C ALA A 246 -29.99 44.67 12.60
N TRP A 247 -30.29 43.47 13.11
CA TRP A 247 -29.71 42.23 12.60
C TRP A 247 -30.29 41.83 11.25
N GLU A 248 -31.61 42.00 11.04
CA GLU A 248 -32.23 41.80 9.71
C GLU A 248 -31.69 42.77 8.67
N ALA A 249 -31.59 44.06 9.01
CA ALA A 249 -31.02 45.07 8.14
C ALA A 249 -29.56 44.74 7.77
N ALA A 250 -28.74 44.35 8.76
CA ALA A 250 -27.35 43.98 8.52
C ALA A 250 -27.22 42.71 7.67
N ARG A 251 -28.14 41.75 7.82
CA ARG A 251 -28.19 40.53 7.00
C ARG A 251 -28.49 40.84 5.54
N GLU A 252 -29.51 41.65 5.28
CA GLU A 252 -29.86 42.07 3.93
C GLU A 252 -28.68 42.76 3.24
N ILE A 253 -28.05 43.71 3.95
CA ILE A 253 -26.87 44.41 3.46
C ILE A 253 -25.74 43.42 3.19
N GLY A 254 -25.41 42.53 4.14
CA GLY A 254 -24.35 41.53 3.98
C GLY A 254 -24.61 40.53 2.84
N ALA A 255 -25.86 40.23 2.50
CA ALA A 255 -26.22 39.35 1.40
C ALA A 255 -26.18 40.05 0.02
N THR A 256 -26.35 41.37 0.00
CA THR A 256 -26.49 42.16 -1.24
C THR A 256 -25.28 43.02 -1.56
N THR A 257 -24.38 43.23 -0.60
CA THR A 257 -23.14 43.98 -0.78
C THR A 257 -21.93 43.06 -0.71
N ALA A 258 -20.95 43.30 -1.59
CA ALA A 258 -19.74 42.50 -1.65
C ALA A 258 -18.92 42.63 -0.35
N TRP A 259 -18.06 41.64 -0.11
CA TRP A 259 -17.10 41.67 0.99
C TRP A 259 -16.19 42.90 0.88
N VAL A 260 -16.08 43.68 1.96
CA VAL A 260 -15.21 44.85 1.97
C VAL A 260 -13.78 44.35 2.16
N ALA A 261 -13.01 44.36 1.07
CA ALA A 261 -11.62 43.96 1.07
C ALA A 261 -10.81 44.87 2.01
N SER A 262 -9.86 44.30 2.74
CA SER A 262 -8.91 45.10 3.51
C SER A 262 -7.99 45.85 2.56
N GLU A 263 -7.71 47.13 2.83
CA GLU A 263 -6.60 47.85 2.20
C GLU A 263 -5.32 47.01 2.36
N LYS A 264 -4.70 46.68 1.22
CA LYS A 264 -3.35 46.10 1.21
C LYS A 264 -2.37 47.26 1.33
N PRO A 265 -1.31 47.16 2.15
CA PRO A 265 -0.23 48.15 2.09
C PRO A 265 0.40 48.13 0.69
N ASP A 266 0.63 49.32 0.12
CA ASP A 266 1.20 49.48 -1.21
C ASP A 266 2.52 48.73 -1.34
N ALA A 267 2.57 47.69 -2.17
CA ALA A 267 3.80 47.00 -2.52
C ALA A 267 4.47 47.71 -3.70
N LEU A 268 5.78 48.01 -3.59
CA LEU A 268 6.54 48.73 -4.62
C LEU A 268 6.50 48.02 -6.01
N PRO A 269 6.52 48.80 -7.11
CA PRO A 269 6.08 48.40 -8.46
C PRO A 269 6.96 47.36 -9.21
N TRP A 270 8.10 46.92 -8.66
CA TRP A 270 9.03 46.01 -9.35
C TRP A 270 9.01 44.56 -8.83
N THR A 271 8.20 44.27 -7.81
CA THR A 271 8.08 42.93 -7.20
C THR A 271 7.53 41.80 -8.10
N PRO A 272 6.58 42.01 -9.05
CA PRO A 272 6.05 40.89 -9.83
C PRO A 272 7.03 40.38 -10.91
N ALA A 273 7.89 41.25 -11.45
CA ALA A 273 8.83 40.88 -12.49
C ALA A 273 9.98 39.99 -11.97
N ALA A 274 10.52 40.33 -10.79
CA ALA A 274 11.57 39.53 -10.16
C ALA A 274 11.06 38.15 -9.69
N GLY A 275 9.82 38.10 -9.18
CA GLY A 275 9.17 36.85 -8.79
C GLY A 275 8.89 35.92 -9.97
N ALA A 276 8.47 36.47 -11.12
CA ALA A 276 8.22 35.69 -12.33
C ALA A 276 9.50 35.08 -12.90
N VAL A 277 10.62 35.82 -12.91
CA VAL A 277 11.92 35.31 -13.39
C VAL A 277 12.47 34.25 -12.44
N ALA A 278 12.40 34.46 -11.13
CA ALA A 278 12.81 33.46 -10.14
C ALA A 278 11.95 32.19 -10.21
N GLY A 279 10.63 32.34 -10.38
CA GLY A 279 9.69 31.22 -10.57
C GLY A 279 9.96 30.44 -11.85
N ALA A 280 10.24 31.12 -12.95
CA ALA A 280 10.59 30.47 -14.22
C ALA A 280 11.92 29.72 -14.13
N LEU A 281 12.93 30.27 -13.44
CA LEU A 281 14.21 29.59 -13.20
C LEU A 281 14.06 28.36 -12.29
N VAL A 282 13.22 28.43 -11.25
CA VAL A 282 12.92 27.28 -10.38
C VAL A 282 12.14 26.20 -11.13
N LEU A 283 11.17 26.57 -11.96
CA LEU A 283 10.43 25.64 -12.81
C LEU A 283 11.32 25.01 -13.87
N ALA A 284 12.22 25.78 -14.51
CA ALA A 284 13.18 25.26 -15.48
C ALA A 284 14.22 24.35 -14.82
N ALA A 285 14.71 24.69 -13.64
CA ALA A 285 15.59 23.83 -12.85
C ALA A 285 14.87 22.57 -12.35
N GLY A 286 13.60 22.68 -11.98
CA GLY A 286 12.72 21.57 -11.60
C GLY A 286 12.44 20.64 -12.79
N ALA A 287 12.14 21.18 -13.96
CA ALA A 287 11.95 20.44 -15.20
C ALA A 287 13.25 19.77 -15.67
N ALA A 288 14.39 20.46 -15.60
CA ALA A 288 15.70 19.90 -15.91
C ALA A 288 16.15 18.85 -14.88
N ALA A 289 15.80 19.01 -13.60
CA ALA A 289 16.04 18.00 -12.57
C ALA A 289 15.09 16.80 -12.71
N ALA A 290 13.85 17.01 -13.15
CA ALA A 290 12.89 15.96 -13.48
C ALA A 290 13.30 15.20 -14.74
N ASP A 291 13.77 15.89 -15.79
CA ASP A 291 14.32 15.27 -16.99
C ASP A 291 15.62 14.53 -16.69
N ARG A 292 16.54 15.11 -15.90
CA ARG A 292 17.72 14.39 -15.38
C ARG A 292 17.35 13.23 -14.47
N ARG A 293 16.25 13.29 -13.71
CA ARG A 293 15.77 12.15 -12.90
C ARG A 293 15.14 11.08 -13.78
N ARG A 294 14.39 11.44 -14.83
CA ARG A 294 13.84 10.50 -15.82
C ARG A 294 14.96 9.81 -16.58
N ARG A 295 15.93 10.58 -17.10
CA ARG A 295 17.15 10.05 -17.73
C ARG A 295 18.00 9.21 -16.77
N ARG A 296 18.22 9.65 -15.52
CA ARG A 296 18.91 8.85 -14.48
C ARG A 296 18.13 7.64 -14.00
N SER A 297 16.79 7.63 -14.07
CA SER A 297 15.98 6.44 -13.73
C SER A 297 15.95 5.45 -14.88
N ALA A 298 16.06 5.94 -16.13
CA ALA A 298 16.31 5.14 -17.32
C ALA A 298 17.78 4.62 -17.38
N GLU A 299 18.75 5.39 -16.88
CA GLU A 299 20.18 5.05 -16.82
C GLU A 299 20.62 4.35 -15.54
N LYS A 300 19.80 4.31 -14.47
CA LYS A 300 20.15 3.54 -13.27
C LYS A 300 20.21 2.09 -13.75
N PRO A 301 21.38 1.42 -13.74
CA PRO A 301 21.43 0.03 -14.12
C PRO A 301 20.55 -0.68 -13.09
N ARG A 302 19.36 -1.12 -13.53
CA ARG A 302 18.57 -2.07 -12.76
C ARG A 302 19.55 -3.22 -12.55
N SER A 303 19.93 -3.51 -11.30
CA SER A 303 20.73 -4.73 -11.04
C SER A 303 20.00 -5.86 -11.75
N PRO A 304 20.62 -6.51 -12.75
CA PRO A 304 19.94 -7.53 -13.52
C PRO A 304 19.40 -8.53 -12.51
N ALA A 305 18.11 -8.86 -12.63
CA ALA A 305 17.54 -9.92 -11.82
C ALA A 305 18.47 -11.13 -11.96
N PRO A 306 18.77 -11.89 -10.90
CA PRO A 306 19.61 -13.07 -11.06
C PRO A 306 18.90 -13.98 -12.08
N VAL A 307 19.45 -14.05 -13.29
CA VAL A 307 18.90 -14.90 -14.37
C VAL A 307 19.57 -16.26 -14.30
N VAL A 308 20.78 -16.34 -13.75
CA VAL A 308 21.54 -17.58 -13.56
C VAL A 308 21.45 -17.99 -12.09
N PRO A 309 21.03 -19.23 -11.77
CA PRO A 309 21.02 -19.73 -10.41
C PRO A 309 22.42 -19.91 -9.83
N ALA A 310 22.59 -19.63 -8.54
CA ALA A 310 23.84 -19.95 -7.85
C ALA A 310 24.09 -21.46 -7.80
N PRO A 311 25.30 -21.97 -8.06
CA PRO A 311 25.58 -23.41 -8.06
C PRO A 311 25.53 -24.04 -6.65
N ARG A 312 25.73 -23.23 -5.61
CA ARG A 312 25.84 -23.67 -4.21
C ARG A 312 24.88 -22.88 -3.32
N LYS A 313 24.44 -23.49 -2.21
CA LYS A 313 23.69 -22.79 -1.17
C LYS A 313 24.60 -21.75 -0.55
N ARG A 314 24.08 -20.57 -0.23
CA ARG A 314 24.81 -19.59 0.57
C ARG A 314 24.28 -19.62 1.98
N LEU A 315 25.14 -19.98 2.95
CA LEU A 315 24.76 -20.17 4.34
C LEU A 315 25.54 -19.23 5.27
N PRO A 316 24.92 -18.74 6.36
CA PRO A 316 25.64 -18.02 7.40
C PRO A 316 26.65 -18.93 8.10
N MET A 317 27.91 -18.51 8.13
CA MET A 317 28.98 -19.07 8.93
C MET A 317 29.21 -18.13 10.11
N ILE A 318 29.10 -18.66 11.33
CA ILE A 318 29.17 -17.87 12.56
C ILE A 318 30.38 -18.35 13.35
N ASP A 319 31.28 -17.42 13.66
CA ASP A 319 32.39 -17.65 14.58
C ASP A 319 31.87 -17.53 16.03
N PRO A 320 31.79 -18.64 16.78
CA PRO A 320 31.27 -18.64 18.14
C PRO A 320 32.18 -17.91 19.12
N THR A 321 33.46 -17.75 18.82
CA THR A 321 34.44 -17.11 19.72
C THR A 321 34.31 -15.60 19.73
N THR A 322 33.85 -15.03 18.62
CA THR A 322 33.65 -13.59 18.48
C THR A 322 32.18 -13.20 18.58
N CYS A 323 31.23 -14.12 18.43
CA CYS A 323 29.80 -13.81 18.47
C CYS A 323 29.37 -13.16 19.80
N LEU A 324 28.68 -12.02 19.72
CA LEU A 324 28.19 -11.29 20.91
C LEU A 324 26.84 -11.79 21.44
N GLY A 325 26.15 -12.69 20.71
CA GLY A 325 24.79 -13.09 21.08
C GLY A 325 23.75 -11.96 21.04
N CYS A 326 23.99 -10.90 20.25
CA CYS A 326 23.19 -9.67 20.27
C CYS A 326 21.84 -9.74 19.52
N TYR A 327 21.42 -10.92 19.05
CA TYR A 327 20.17 -11.18 18.32
C TYR A 327 19.99 -10.45 16.98
N ALA A 328 20.83 -9.47 16.63
CA ALA A 328 20.68 -8.68 15.40
C ALA A 328 20.50 -9.51 14.12
N CYS A 329 21.30 -10.59 13.96
CA CYS A 329 21.20 -11.48 12.80
C CYS A 329 19.94 -12.36 12.80
N VAL A 330 19.46 -12.75 13.99
CA VAL A 330 18.22 -13.52 14.17
C VAL A 330 17.04 -12.65 13.76
N ASP A 331 16.97 -11.43 14.29
CA ASP A 331 15.89 -10.47 13.99
C ASP A 331 15.90 -10.01 12.53
N ALA A 332 17.08 -9.91 11.92
CA ALA A 332 17.21 -9.53 10.52
C ALA A 332 16.93 -10.67 9.54
N CYS A 333 16.79 -11.93 10.00
CA CYS A 333 16.56 -13.06 9.13
C CYS A 333 15.07 -13.18 8.78
N PRO A 334 14.63 -12.91 7.53
CA PRO A 334 13.22 -12.95 7.19
C PRO A 334 12.62 -14.37 7.09
N PHE A 335 13.44 -15.40 7.33
CA PHE A 335 13.06 -16.81 7.24
C PHE A 335 13.32 -17.57 8.56
N ASP A 336 13.68 -16.85 9.63
CA ASP A 336 14.09 -17.37 10.95
C ASP A 336 15.02 -18.60 10.88
N VAL A 337 15.99 -18.55 9.97
CA VAL A 337 17.03 -19.59 9.78
C VAL A 337 17.98 -19.66 10.98
N LEU A 338 18.14 -18.53 11.66
CA LEU A 338 19.06 -18.33 12.77
C LEU A 338 18.30 -18.35 14.09
N THR A 339 18.91 -18.92 15.13
CA THR A 339 18.45 -18.82 16.52
C THR A 339 19.63 -18.52 17.43
N ILE A 340 19.38 -18.18 18.69
CA ILE A 340 20.41 -18.16 19.72
C ILE A 340 20.41 -19.50 20.46
N ASP A 341 21.59 -20.12 20.55
CA ASP A 341 21.86 -21.25 21.42
C ASP A 341 23.06 -20.91 22.31
N LYS A 342 22.92 -21.07 23.63
CA LYS A 342 23.95 -20.76 24.63
C LYS A 342 24.67 -19.42 24.39
N TYR A 343 23.90 -18.35 24.16
CA TYR A 343 24.39 -16.98 23.89
C TYR A 343 25.15 -16.78 22.57
N VAL A 344 25.17 -17.77 21.68
CA VAL A 344 25.78 -17.67 20.35
C VAL A 344 24.71 -17.85 19.29
N ALA A 345 24.80 -17.10 18.19
CA ALA A 345 23.92 -17.32 17.06
C ALA A 345 24.30 -18.61 16.33
N VAL A 346 23.32 -19.46 16.02
CA VAL A 346 23.49 -20.72 15.30
C VAL A 346 22.50 -20.83 14.14
N VAL A 347 22.90 -21.56 13.09
CA VAL A 347 22.04 -21.86 11.94
C VAL A 347 21.16 -23.06 12.28
N ALA A 348 19.93 -22.82 12.73
CA ALA A 348 19.00 -23.87 13.11
C ALA A 348 18.32 -24.55 11.91
N ARG A 349 18.05 -23.79 10.84
CA ARG A 349 17.27 -24.27 9.67
C ARG A 349 17.97 -23.96 8.35
N PRO A 350 19.14 -24.57 8.08
CA PRO A 350 19.95 -24.25 6.90
C PRO A 350 19.21 -24.45 5.56
N GLU A 351 18.25 -25.37 5.51
CA GLU A 351 17.41 -25.65 4.35
C GLU A 351 16.44 -24.52 3.97
N GLU A 352 16.09 -23.65 4.92
CA GLU A 352 15.22 -22.49 4.67
C GLU A 352 16.00 -21.23 4.27
N CYS A 353 17.34 -21.30 4.26
CA CYS A 353 18.19 -20.17 3.88
C CYS A 353 18.17 -19.92 2.37
N CYS A 354 17.71 -18.73 1.98
CA CYS A 354 17.71 -18.28 0.59
C CYS A 354 19.01 -17.55 0.16
N GLY A 355 20.01 -17.47 1.04
CA GLY A 355 21.31 -16.89 0.71
C GLY A 355 21.34 -15.37 0.58
N VAL A 356 20.36 -14.67 1.17
CA VAL A 356 20.41 -13.21 1.36
C VAL A 356 21.42 -12.86 2.46
N VAL A 357 22.11 -11.72 2.32
CA VAL A 357 23.23 -11.32 3.18
C VAL A 357 22.83 -10.36 4.31
N LEU A 358 21.53 -10.27 4.63
CA LEU A 358 21.02 -9.34 5.66
C LEU A 358 21.66 -9.61 7.02
N CYS A 359 21.76 -10.88 7.42
CA CYS A 359 22.38 -11.30 8.67
C CYS A 359 23.86 -10.92 8.78
N GLU A 360 24.60 -10.95 7.67
CA GLU A 360 26.01 -10.50 7.61
C GLU A 360 26.10 -8.97 7.69
N GLN A 361 25.18 -8.25 7.03
CA GLN A 361 25.17 -6.79 7.03
C GLN A 361 24.88 -6.18 8.41
N VAL A 362 24.06 -6.85 9.23
CA VAL A 362 23.70 -6.36 10.57
C VAL A 362 24.64 -6.86 11.67
N CYS A 363 25.59 -7.74 11.35
CA CYS A 363 26.51 -8.29 12.34
C CYS A 363 27.51 -7.20 12.80
N PRO A 364 27.43 -6.71 14.05
CA PRO A 364 28.14 -5.50 14.46
C PRO A 364 29.66 -5.67 14.50
N ASN A 365 30.14 -6.90 14.71
CA ASN A 365 31.56 -7.23 14.83
C ASN A 365 32.05 -8.18 13.71
N GLY A 366 31.18 -8.51 12.75
CA GLY A 366 31.52 -9.38 11.62
C GLY A 366 31.76 -10.84 11.98
N SER A 367 31.28 -11.33 13.14
CA SER A 367 31.31 -12.74 13.51
C SER A 367 30.50 -13.66 12.59
N LEU A 368 29.61 -13.10 11.77
CA LEU A 368 28.80 -13.84 10.80
C LEU A 368 29.19 -13.43 9.38
N ARG A 369 29.52 -14.40 8.53
CA ARG A 369 29.72 -14.22 7.08
C ARG A 369 28.82 -15.17 6.29
N VAL A 370 28.34 -14.77 5.13
CA VAL A 370 27.62 -15.69 4.24
C VAL A 370 28.60 -16.30 3.24
N GLU A 371 28.77 -17.63 3.31
CA GLU A 371 29.71 -18.38 2.47
C GLU A 371 28.98 -19.40 1.61
N ASP A 372 29.64 -19.85 0.52
CA ASP A 372 29.15 -20.93 -0.33
C ASP A 372 29.24 -22.27 0.41
N GLY A 373 28.09 -22.81 0.80
CA GLY A 373 27.92 -24.12 1.44
C GLY A 373 27.79 -25.26 0.42
N GLU A 374 26.92 -26.24 0.71
CA GLU A 374 26.73 -27.43 -0.13
C GLU A 374 26.19 -27.11 -1.55
N PRO A 375 26.52 -27.93 -2.56
CA PRO A 375 25.87 -27.87 -3.87
C PRO A 375 24.34 -27.99 -3.75
N ILE A 376 23.60 -27.23 -4.56
CA ILE A 376 22.14 -27.32 -4.57
C ILE A 376 21.73 -28.54 -5.40
N VAL A 377 21.40 -29.64 -4.72
CA VAL A 377 21.09 -30.94 -5.34
C VAL A 377 19.61 -31.21 -5.62
N ASP A 378 18.74 -30.27 -5.25
CA ASP A 378 17.30 -30.40 -5.41
C ASP A 378 16.77 -29.93 -6.77
N ARG A 379 17.68 -29.54 -7.68
CA ARG A 379 17.38 -29.05 -9.03
C ARG A 379 18.41 -29.55 -10.06
N PRO A 380 18.03 -29.61 -11.35
CA PRO A 380 18.98 -29.88 -12.43
C PRO A 380 20.12 -28.86 -12.51
N ALA A 381 21.28 -29.31 -12.97
CA ALA A 381 22.41 -28.42 -13.23
C ALA A 381 22.29 -27.74 -14.61
N THR A 382 22.53 -26.43 -14.63
CA THR A 382 22.56 -25.63 -15.87
C THR A 382 23.89 -24.89 -16.01
N ASP A 383 24.21 -24.45 -17.21
CA ASP A 383 25.27 -23.47 -17.47
C ASP A 383 24.78 -22.02 -17.31
N GLU A 384 25.63 -21.04 -17.63
CA GLU A 384 25.30 -19.61 -17.63
C GLU A 384 24.27 -19.19 -18.69
N HIS A 385 23.99 -20.06 -19.67
CA HIS A 385 23.02 -19.86 -20.73
C HIS A 385 21.69 -20.58 -20.46
N LEU A 386 21.56 -21.23 -19.31
CA LEU A 386 20.41 -22.03 -18.89
C LEU A 386 20.26 -23.35 -19.66
N GLU A 387 21.31 -23.76 -20.39
CA GLU A 387 21.37 -25.07 -21.04
C GLU A 387 21.70 -26.14 -19.99
N SER A 388 21.09 -27.32 -20.14
CA SER A 388 21.40 -28.48 -19.31
C SER A 388 22.85 -28.89 -19.48
N ARG A 389 23.55 -29.13 -18.37
CA ARG A 389 24.91 -29.69 -18.41
C ARG A 389 24.97 -31.15 -18.84
N ASP A 390 23.85 -31.87 -18.74
CA ASP A 390 23.77 -33.28 -19.09
C ASP A 390 23.28 -33.50 -20.53
N VAL A 391 22.42 -32.60 -21.02
CA VAL A 391 21.67 -32.80 -22.27
C VAL A 391 21.81 -31.57 -23.17
N PRO A 392 22.78 -31.54 -24.10
CA PRO A 392 22.94 -30.41 -25.02
C PRO A 392 21.67 -30.18 -25.85
N GLY A 393 21.29 -28.93 -26.04
CA GLY A 393 20.07 -28.50 -26.72
C GLY A 393 18.81 -28.45 -25.85
N LEU A 394 18.89 -28.89 -24.60
CA LEU A 394 17.81 -28.82 -23.61
C LEU A 394 18.04 -27.64 -22.66
N PHE A 395 17.13 -26.70 -22.61
CA PHE A 395 17.20 -25.49 -21.78
C PHE A 395 16.19 -25.56 -20.64
N LEU A 396 16.51 -24.95 -19.50
CA LEU A 396 15.66 -24.95 -18.31
C LEU A 396 15.36 -23.52 -17.87
N ALA A 397 14.10 -23.22 -17.56
CA ALA A 397 13.69 -21.87 -17.17
C ALA A 397 12.61 -21.86 -16.09
N GLY A 398 12.53 -20.75 -15.36
CA GLY A 398 11.57 -20.52 -14.28
C GLY A 398 11.94 -21.24 -12.99
N ASP A 399 10.94 -21.54 -12.17
CA ASP A 399 11.17 -22.11 -10.84
C ASP A 399 11.96 -23.41 -10.85
N LEU A 400 11.98 -24.15 -11.96
CA LEU A 400 12.78 -25.37 -12.12
C LEU A 400 14.28 -25.13 -11.86
N THR A 401 14.76 -23.94 -12.20
CA THR A 401 16.14 -23.52 -11.93
C THR A 401 16.33 -23.02 -10.49
N GLY A 402 15.29 -23.03 -9.65
CA GLY A 402 15.27 -22.61 -8.25
C GLY A 402 15.37 -21.10 -8.01
N LEU A 403 14.80 -20.28 -8.91
CA LEU A 403 14.67 -18.83 -8.74
C LEU A 403 13.18 -18.44 -8.84
N PRO A 404 12.36 -18.63 -7.79
CA PRO A 404 10.90 -18.70 -7.86
C PRO A 404 10.16 -17.35 -7.99
N LEU A 405 10.59 -16.46 -8.89
CA LEU A 405 9.93 -15.17 -9.14
C LEU A 405 9.45 -15.06 -10.58
N ILE A 406 8.27 -14.46 -10.77
CA ILE A 406 7.66 -14.24 -12.10
C ILE A 406 8.64 -13.47 -13.00
N LYS A 407 9.27 -12.41 -12.46
CA LYS A 407 10.29 -11.64 -13.15
C LYS A 407 11.48 -12.49 -13.62
N ASN A 408 12.00 -13.35 -12.75
CA ASN A 408 13.15 -14.20 -13.09
C ASN A 408 12.75 -15.22 -14.15
N ALA A 409 11.56 -15.82 -14.02
CA ALA A 409 11.03 -16.76 -14.99
C ALA A 409 10.92 -16.12 -16.39
N ILE A 410 10.33 -14.93 -16.50
CA ILE A 410 10.24 -14.20 -17.78
C ILE A 410 11.63 -13.96 -18.37
N ASN A 411 12.56 -13.43 -17.59
CA ASN A 411 13.91 -13.12 -18.05
C ASN A 411 14.67 -14.39 -18.49
N GLN A 412 14.50 -15.49 -17.78
CA GLN A 412 15.11 -16.77 -18.11
C GLN A 412 14.54 -17.36 -19.39
N GLY A 413 13.22 -17.32 -19.57
CA GLY A 413 12.57 -17.78 -20.79
C GLY A 413 13.10 -17.06 -22.03
N ALA A 414 13.19 -15.73 -21.96
CA ALA A 414 13.75 -14.92 -23.05
C ALA A 414 15.24 -15.24 -23.29
N ARG A 415 16.06 -15.30 -22.24
CA ARG A 415 17.51 -15.58 -22.34
C ARG A 415 17.81 -16.95 -22.95
N ALA A 416 17.06 -17.99 -22.56
CA ALA A 416 17.22 -19.32 -23.13
C ALA A 416 17.00 -19.29 -24.65
N VAL A 417 15.98 -18.56 -25.10
CA VAL A 417 15.67 -18.45 -26.53
C VAL A 417 16.66 -17.56 -27.28
N ASP A 418 17.20 -16.51 -26.66
CA ASP A 418 18.29 -15.74 -27.26
C ASP A 418 19.52 -16.62 -27.55
N ARG A 419 19.86 -17.53 -26.63
CA ARG A 419 20.93 -18.51 -26.86
C ARG A 419 20.57 -19.48 -27.98
N ILE A 420 19.36 -20.04 -27.97
CA ILE A 420 18.89 -20.96 -29.02
C ILE A 420 18.95 -20.31 -30.39
N ALA A 421 18.45 -19.08 -30.53
CA ALA A 421 18.46 -18.35 -31.80
C ALA A 421 19.87 -18.04 -32.31
N ALA A 422 20.86 -17.93 -31.41
CA ALA A 422 22.25 -17.69 -31.76
C ALA A 422 22.99 -18.97 -32.20
N THR A 423 22.57 -20.16 -31.73
CA THR A 423 23.26 -21.42 -31.99
C THR A 423 22.54 -22.32 -32.98
N LEU A 424 21.23 -22.15 -33.17
CA LEU A 424 20.43 -23.01 -34.03
C LEU A 424 20.54 -22.58 -35.50
N PRO A 425 20.94 -23.47 -36.43
CA PRO A 425 20.82 -23.20 -37.86
C PRO A 425 19.34 -23.11 -38.24
N ARG A 426 18.93 -21.98 -38.84
CA ARG A 426 17.51 -21.71 -39.19
C ARG A 426 16.93 -22.84 -40.05
N ARG A 427 15.89 -23.53 -39.56
CA ARG A 427 15.11 -24.52 -40.33
C ARG A 427 13.70 -23.98 -40.57
N ARG A 428 13.11 -24.26 -41.75
CA ARG A 428 11.80 -23.71 -42.14
C ARG A 428 10.65 -24.71 -42.03
N THR A 429 10.92 -26.01 -41.92
CA THR A 429 9.93 -27.09 -41.80
C THR A 429 10.53 -28.26 -41.00
N GLU A 430 9.65 -29.13 -40.47
CA GLU A 430 9.93 -30.18 -39.47
C GLU A 430 11.35 -30.79 -39.51
N PRO A 431 11.99 -31.01 -38.34
CA PRO A 431 11.51 -30.71 -36.99
C PRO A 431 11.35 -29.20 -36.75
N ILE A 432 10.40 -28.80 -35.90
CA ILE A 432 10.23 -27.39 -35.55
C ILE A 432 11.46 -26.90 -34.76
N ASP A 433 11.71 -25.59 -34.74
CA ASP A 433 12.92 -25.06 -34.10
C ASP A 433 12.88 -25.28 -32.58
N LEU A 434 11.72 -25.04 -31.96
CA LEU A 434 11.57 -25.04 -30.50
C LEU A 434 10.25 -25.65 -30.02
N VAL A 435 10.33 -26.56 -29.05
CA VAL A 435 9.20 -26.90 -28.16
C VAL A 435 9.44 -26.30 -26.78
N VAL A 436 8.45 -25.58 -26.28
CA VAL A 436 8.42 -25.07 -24.90
C VAL A 436 7.45 -25.92 -24.09
N ILE A 437 7.91 -26.49 -22.97
CA ILE A 437 7.09 -27.35 -22.11
C ILE A 437 6.71 -26.56 -20.86
N GLY A 438 5.43 -26.21 -20.75
CA GLY A 438 4.83 -25.40 -19.69
C GLY A 438 4.48 -23.98 -20.14
N ALA A 439 3.22 -23.58 -19.99
CA ALA A 439 2.71 -22.24 -20.33
C ALA A 439 2.62 -21.31 -19.10
N GLY A 440 3.61 -21.40 -18.20
CA GLY A 440 3.84 -20.41 -17.15
C GLY A 440 4.59 -19.16 -17.67
N PRO A 441 4.91 -18.19 -16.80
CA PRO A 441 5.61 -16.95 -17.21
C PRO A 441 6.91 -17.18 -17.99
N ALA A 442 7.71 -18.18 -17.58
CA ALA A 442 8.93 -18.55 -18.29
C ALA A 442 8.66 -19.07 -19.71
N GLY A 443 7.69 -19.98 -19.86
CA GLY A 443 7.39 -20.56 -21.16
C GLY A 443 6.69 -19.59 -22.11
N LEU A 444 5.79 -18.76 -21.60
CA LEU A 444 5.16 -17.70 -22.40
C LEU A 444 6.18 -16.66 -22.86
N SER A 445 7.12 -16.26 -21.99
CA SER A 445 8.23 -15.38 -22.37
C SER A 445 9.13 -16.02 -23.44
N ALA A 446 9.47 -17.31 -23.28
CA ALA A 446 10.23 -18.05 -24.28
C ALA A 446 9.49 -18.07 -25.64
N ALA A 447 8.19 -18.34 -25.65
CA ALA A 447 7.39 -18.35 -26.88
C ALA A 447 7.33 -16.96 -27.56
N LEU A 448 7.17 -15.88 -26.77
CA LEU A 448 7.20 -14.52 -27.29
C LEU A 448 8.57 -14.18 -27.89
N ARG A 449 9.66 -14.51 -27.20
CA ARG A 449 11.03 -14.29 -27.71
C ARG A 449 11.33 -15.16 -28.93
N ALA A 450 10.81 -16.38 -29.00
CA ALA A 450 10.97 -17.26 -30.16
C ALA A 450 10.30 -16.64 -31.39
N LYS A 451 9.09 -16.11 -31.22
CA LYS A 451 8.38 -15.35 -32.25
C LYS A 451 9.15 -14.10 -32.69
N GLU A 452 9.71 -13.34 -31.75
CA GLU A 452 10.58 -12.18 -32.03
C GLU A 452 11.78 -12.55 -32.90
N LYS A 453 12.38 -13.71 -32.65
CA LYS A 453 13.54 -14.24 -33.40
C LYS A 453 13.15 -14.97 -34.69
N GLY A 454 11.85 -15.11 -34.98
CA GLY A 454 11.33 -15.79 -36.16
C GLY A 454 11.50 -17.32 -36.12
N LEU A 455 11.56 -17.93 -34.93
CA LEU A 455 11.64 -19.38 -34.74
C LEU A 455 10.24 -20.00 -34.76
N SER A 456 10.12 -21.18 -35.38
CA SER A 456 8.92 -22.02 -35.27
C SER A 456 8.84 -22.61 -33.84
N CYS A 457 7.76 -22.30 -33.13
CA CYS A 457 7.63 -22.59 -31.70
C CYS A 457 6.24 -23.11 -31.36
N VAL A 458 6.18 -24.19 -30.58
CA VAL A 458 4.96 -24.72 -29.97
C VAL A 458 5.13 -24.77 -28.45
N VAL A 459 4.13 -24.30 -27.71
CA VAL A 459 4.05 -24.41 -26.26
C VAL A 459 3.08 -25.54 -25.90
N VAL A 460 3.49 -26.44 -25.02
CA VAL A 460 2.66 -27.56 -24.55
C VAL A 460 2.38 -27.38 -23.06
N GLU A 461 1.12 -27.42 -22.65
CA GLU A 461 0.69 -27.20 -21.27
C GLU A 461 -0.28 -28.28 -20.81
N GLN A 462 0.01 -28.91 -19.66
CA GLN A 462 -0.81 -30.00 -19.12
C GLN A 462 -2.18 -29.52 -18.63
N ALA A 463 -2.28 -28.27 -18.18
CA ALA A 463 -3.49 -27.66 -17.68
C ALA A 463 -3.90 -26.51 -18.61
N THR A 464 -3.84 -25.27 -18.13
CA THR A 464 -4.17 -24.07 -18.90
C THR A 464 -3.07 -23.01 -18.77
N VAL A 465 -3.09 -22.01 -19.66
CA VAL A 465 -2.18 -20.86 -19.65
C VAL A 465 -2.10 -20.27 -18.25
N ALA A 466 -0.87 -20.09 -17.76
CA ALA A 466 -0.57 -19.54 -16.44
C ALA A 466 -1.26 -20.28 -15.27
N ALA A 467 -1.50 -21.59 -15.38
CA ALA A 467 -2.16 -22.41 -14.34
C ALA A 467 -1.57 -22.24 -12.94
N SER A 468 -0.24 -22.11 -12.82
CA SER A 468 0.42 -21.85 -11.54
C SER A 468 -0.05 -20.53 -10.91
N ILE A 469 -0.18 -19.46 -11.69
CA ILE A 469 -0.69 -18.16 -11.22
C ILE A 469 -2.19 -18.26 -10.93
N LYS A 470 -2.98 -18.96 -11.75
CA LYS A 470 -4.43 -19.18 -11.51
C LYS A 470 -4.71 -19.78 -10.14
N SER A 471 -3.81 -20.63 -9.65
CA SER A 471 -3.91 -21.27 -8.33
C SER A 471 -3.61 -20.35 -7.14
N PHE A 472 -3.13 -19.13 -7.37
CA PHE A 472 -2.96 -18.16 -6.28
C PHE A 472 -4.33 -17.74 -5.70
N PRO A 473 -4.38 -17.35 -4.41
CA PRO A 473 -5.57 -16.75 -3.83
C PRO A 473 -6.13 -15.60 -4.67
N ARG A 474 -7.45 -15.49 -4.75
CA ARG A 474 -8.16 -14.39 -5.41
C ARG A 474 -7.77 -13.05 -4.79
N ASP A 475 -7.67 -12.01 -5.63
CA ASP A 475 -7.22 -10.66 -5.25
C ASP A 475 -5.78 -10.60 -4.71
N LYS A 476 -4.98 -11.67 -4.88
CA LYS A 476 -3.56 -11.62 -4.52
C LYS A 476 -2.90 -10.54 -5.35
N ILE A 477 -2.34 -9.55 -4.67
CA ILE A 477 -1.56 -8.49 -5.29
C ILE A 477 -0.19 -9.05 -5.67
N VAL A 478 0.16 -8.92 -6.94
CA VAL A 478 1.48 -9.23 -7.48
C VAL A 478 2.28 -7.95 -7.45
N HIS A 479 3.21 -7.86 -6.51
CA HIS A 479 4.13 -6.74 -6.40
C HIS A 479 5.40 -7.04 -7.21
N ASP A 480 5.34 -6.82 -8.51
CA ASP A 480 6.51 -6.87 -9.36
C ASP A 480 6.74 -5.51 -10.03
N PRO A 481 7.98 -4.99 -10.08
CA PRO A 481 8.29 -3.82 -10.91
C PRO A 481 7.96 -4.13 -12.38
N PRO A 482 7.78 -3.12 -13.26
CA PRO A 482 7.45 -3.33 -14.66
C PRO A 482 8.29 -4.44 -15.29
N LEU A 483 7.61 -5.46 -15.83
CA LEU A 483 8.25 -6.64 -16.40
C LEU A 483 8.45 -6.41 -17.89
N ASP A 484 9.69 -6.46 -18.35
CA ASP A 484 10.00 -6.32 -19.76
C ASP A 484 9.62 -7.61 -20.49
N LEU A 485 8.58 -7.55 -21.33
CA LEU A 485 8.12 -8.68 -22.11
C LEU A 485 8.62 -8.58 -23.56
N PRO A 486 9.20 -9.66 -24.11
CA PRO A 486 9.53 -9.73 -25.53
C PRO A 486 8.33 -9.37 -26.41
N VAL A 487 8.53 -8.51 -27.42
CA VAL A 487 7.52 -8.05 -28.40
C VAL A 487 6.36 -7.18 -27.84
N GLU A 488 6.07 -7.24 -26.54
CA GLU A 488 4.95 -6.52 -25.91
C GLU A 488 5.37 -5.20 -25.24
N GLY A 489 6.63 -5.06 -24.82
CA GLY A 489 7.11 -3.92 -24.03
C GLY A 489 6.93 -4.10 -22.53
N GLU A 490 6.94 -3.02 -21.74
CA GLU A 490 6.80 -3.10 -20.28
C GLU A 490 5.38 -3.51 -19.87
N LEU A 491 5.25 -4.66 -19.21
CA LEU A 491 4.07 -5.10 -18.48
C LEU A 491 4.06 -4.41 -17.11
N TRP A 492 3.22 -3.38 -16.97
CA TRP A 492 3.08 -2.63 -15.73
C TRP A 492 2.30 -3.43 -14.69
N LEU A 493 2.98 -3.82 -13.61
CA LEU A 493 2.44 -4.65 -12.53
C LEU A 493 2.63 -4.04 -11.13
N GLU A 494 2.81 -2.73 -11.01
CA GLU A 494 3.17 -2.09 -9.72
C GLU A 494 2.23 -2.50 -8.57
N GLN A 495 0.93 -2.71 -8.85
CA GLN A 495 -0.06 -3.29 -7.93
C GLN A 495 -1.14 -4.11 -8.67
N ALA A 496 -0.75 -4.97 -9.61
CA ALA A 496 -1.74 -5.77 -10.33
C ALA A 496 -2.27 -6.92 -9.46
N THR A 497 -3.57 -7.15 -9.50
CA THR A 497 -4.20 -8.36 -8.97
C THR A 497 -3.84 -9.57 -9.83
N LYS A 498 -3.94 -10.78 -9.25
CA LYS A 498 -3.83 -12.05 -9.98
C LYS A 498 -4.72 -12.06 -11.23
N GLU A 499 -5.96 -11.62 -11.09
CA GLU A 499 -6.96 -11.57 -12.17
C GLU A 499 -6.52 -10.65 -13.32
N GLU A 500 -6.02 -9.45 -13.02
CA GLU A 500 -5.49 -8.53 -14.02
C GLU A 500 -4.28 -9.11 -14.75
N LEU A 501 -3.35 -9.74 -14.01
CA LEU A 501 -2.19 -10.41 -14.61
C LEU A 501 -2.61 -11.55 -15.56
N LEU A 502 -3.60 -12.36 -15.18
CA LEU A 502 -4.14 -13.43 -16.02
C LEU A 502 -4.85 -12.89 -17.27
N ALA A 503 -5.59 -11.79 -17.13
CA ALA A 503 -6.25 -11.12 -18.25
C ALA A 503 -5.21 -10.59 -19.24
N GLN A 504 -4.12 -9.99 -18.75
CA GLN A 504 -3.02 -9.54 -19.60
C GLN A 504 -2.34 -10.71 -20.33
N TRP A 505 -2.01 -11.82 -19.65
CA TRP A 505 -1.45 -13.01 -20.30
C TRP A 505 -2.37 -13.56 -21.38
N THR A 506 -3.67 -13.66 -21.10
CA THR A 506 -4.66 -14.14 -22.07
C THR A 506 -4.74 -13.22 -23.29
N ARG A 507 -4.71 -11.89 -23.07
CA ARG A 507 -4.66 -10.89 -24.14
C ARG A 507 -3.41 -11.07 -25.00
N ILE A 508 -2.24 -11.22 -24.38
CA ILE A 508 -0.95 -11.37 -25.08
C ILE A 508 -0.94 -12.64 -25.93
N VAL A 509 -1.33 -13.78 -25.37
CA VAL A 509 -1.38 -15.07 -26.08
C VAL A 509 -2.26 -14.96 -27.33
N ARG A 510 -3.44 -14.34 -27.22
CA ARG A 510 -4.38 -14.15 -28.34
C ARG A 510 -3.87 -13.14 -29.35
N ALA A 511 -3.51 -11.94 -28.91
CA ALA A 511 -3.07 -10.84 -29.78
C ALA A 511 -1.80 -11.19 -30.56
N ARG A 512 -0.92 -11.99 -29.95
CA ARG A 512 0.31 -12.46 -30.60
C ARG A 512 0.15 -13.82 -31.24
N GLY A 513 -1.01 -14.46 -31.21
CA GLY A 513 -1.27 -15.76 -31.85
C GLY A 513 -0.18 -16.80 -31.53
N LEU A 514 0.12 -17.00 -30.24
CA LEU A 514 1.07 -18.03 -29.81
C LEU A 514 0.40 -19.41 -29.92
N ASP A 515 1.08 -20.42 -30.49
CA ASP A 515 0.60 -21.81 -30.52
C ASP A 515 0.80 -22.43 -29.13
N VAL A 516 -0.22 -22.31 -28.28
CA VAL A 516 -0.27 -22.92 -26.95
C VAL A 516 -1.30 -24.04 -26.93
N ARG A 517 -0.82 -25.28 -26.73
CA ARG A 517 -1.62 -26.50 -26.66
C ARG A 517 -1.91 -26.84 -25.21
N GLU A 518 -3.03 -26.33 -24.70
CA GLU A 518 -3.55 -26.65 -23.37
C GLU A 518 -4.08 -28.10 -23.29
N GLY A 519 -4.13 -28.69 -22.10
CA GLY A 519 -4.55 -30.08 -21.86
C GLY A 519 -3.62 -31.16 -22.42
N HIS A 520 -2.41 -30.82 -22.87
CA HIS A 520 -1.42 -31.76 -23.38
C HIS A 520 -0.31 -31.95 -22.34
N ARG A 521 -0.28 -33.11 -21.69
CA ARG A 521 0.74 -33.43 -20.69
C ARG A 521 1.94 -34.10 -21.37
N VAL A 522 3.14 -33.58 -21.17
CA VAL A 522 4.36 -34.26 -21.63
C VAL A 522 4.64 -35.45 -20.71
N VAL A 523 4.69 -36.64 -21.30
CA VAL A 523 4.97 -37.90 -20.61
C VAL A 523 6.39 -38.40 -20.84
N ASP A 524 6.94 -38.09 -22.01
CA ASP A 524 8.30 -38.47 -22.39
C ASP A 524 9.01 -37.38 -23.20
N LEU A 525 10.33 -37.34 -23.06
CA LEU A 525 11.21 -36.40 -23.75
C LEU A 525 12.50 -37.13 -24.05
N ALA A 526 12.76 -37.44 -25.33
CA ALA A 526 13.94 -38.17 -25.75
C ALA A 526 14.82 -37.31 -26.66
N LYS A 527 16.13 -37.31 -26.41
CA LYS A 527 17.10 -36.70 -27.32
C LYS A 527 17.39 -37.65 -28.48
N THR A 528 17.29 -37.16 -29.71
CA THR A 528 17.49 -37.94 -30.95
C THR A 528 18.43 -37.18 -31.89
N GLY A 529 19.70 -37.60 -31.97
CA GLY A 529 20.73 -36.88 -32.74
C GLY A 529 20.93 -35.44 -32.25
N ASP A 530 20.76 -34.46 -33.15
CA ASP A 530 20.81 -33.02 -32.85
C ASP A 530 19.41 -32.43 -32.51
N GLY A 531 18.39 -33.27 -32.29
CA GLY A 531 17.04 -32.84 -31.95
C GLY A 531 16.41 -33.64 -30.81
N PHE A 532 15.10 -33.50 -30.67
CA PHE A 532 14.29 -34.08 -29.61
C PHE A 532 12.96 -34.61 -30.16
N VAL A 533 12.45 -35.65 -29.53
CA VAL A 533 11.07 -36.14 -29.66
C VAL A 533 10.38 -35.91 -28.32
N VAL A 534 9.28 -35.17 -28.34
CA VAL A 534 8.45 -34.87 -27.17
C VAL A 534 7.14 -35.62 -27.30
N THR A 535 6.87 -36.54 -26.37
CA THR A 535 5.63 -37.32 -26.36
C THR A 535 4.65 -36.69 -25.39
N THR A 536 3.48 -36.35 -25.92
CA THR A 536 2.37 -35.74 -25.18
C THR A 536 1.22 -36.73 -25.07
N GLU A 537 0.51 -36.70 -23.95
CA GLU A 537 -0.78 -37.33 -23.77
C GLU A 537 -1.85 -36.25 -23.61
N ARG A 538 -3.03 -36.51 -24.19
CA ARG A 538 -4.24 -35.73 -23.93
C ARG A 538 -5.29 -36.67 -23.37
N GLY A 539 -5.67 -36.46 -22.12
CA GLY A 539 -6.84 -37.09 -21.53
C GLY A 539 -8.08 -36.29 -21.95
N ASP A 540 -9.06 -36.95 -22.55
CA ASP A 540 -10.39 -36.39 -22.64
C ASP A 540 -11.10 -36.70 -21.31
N GLU A 541 -11.50 -35.71 -20.52
CA GLU A 541 -12.20 -35.99 -19.25
C GLU A 541 -13.55 -36.71 -19.50
N ALA A 542 -14.07 -36.66 -20.74
CA ALA A 542 -15.28 -37.33 -21.15
C ALA A 542 -15.08 -38.74 -21.75
N SER A 543 -13.85 -39.15 -22.08
CA SER A 543 -13.57 -40.47 -22.66
C SER A 543 -12.34 -41.11 -22.01
N ALA A 544 -12.42 -42.41 -21.68
CA ALA A 544 -11.28 -43.14 -21.11
C ALA A 544 -10.12 -43.38 -22.11
N GLU A 545 -10.18 -42.78 -23.30
CA GLU A 545 -9.16 -42.91 -24.34
C GLU A 545 -8.09 -41.83 -24.20
N THR A 546 -6.89 -42.27 -23.85
CA THR A 546 -5.69 -41.41 -23.84
C THR A 546 -5.07 -41.41 -25.23
N SER A 547 -5.05 -40.25 -25.89
CA SER A 547 -4.36 -40.10 -27.17
C SER A 547 -2.91 -39.63 -26.96
N HIS A 548 -1.96 -40.31 -27.61
CA HIS A 548 -0.56 -39.92 -27.62
C HIS A 548 -0.21 -39.19 -28.90
N ARG A 549 0.60 -38.12 -28.80
CA ARG A 549 1.14 -37.37 -29.94
C ARG A 549 2.60 -37.05 -29.74
N GLU A 550 3.39 -37.25 -30.79
CA GLU A 550 4.81 -36.88 -30.84
C GLU A 550 5.00 -35.51 -31.50
N ILE A 551 5.94 -34.73 -30.97
CA ILE A 551 6.38 -33.46 -31.55
C ILE A 551 7.90 -33.52 -31.69
N ARG A 552 8.41 -33.33 -32.92
CA ARG A 552 9.85 -33.30 -33.18
C ARG A 552 10.36 -31.86 -33.19
N ALA A 553 11.41 -31.60 -32.41
CA ALA A 553 11.96 -30.27 -32.22
C ALA A 553 13.49 -30.27 -32.29
N ALA A 554 14.10 -29.19 -32.76
CA ALA A 554 15.54 -29.05 -32.71
C ALA A 554 16.03 -28.74 -31.29
N ARG A 555 15.32 -27.87 -30.55
CA ARG A 555 15.64 -27.53 -29.15
C ARG A 555 14.39 -27.59 -28.28
N VAL A 556 14.60 -27.73 -26.98
CA VAL A 556 13.52 -27.79 -25.99
C VAL A 556 13.80 -26.81 -24.86
N VAL A 557 12.79 -26.07 -24.42
CA VAL A 557 12.81 -25.29 -23.16
C VAL A 557 11.84 -25.93 -22.17
N LEU A 558 12.38 -26.47 -21.07
CA LEU A 558 11.62 -26.96 -19.92
C LEU A 558 11.27 -25.79 -18.98
N ALA A 559 10.01 -25.37 -19.01
CA ALA A 559 9.44 -24.28 -18.22
C ALA A 559 8.32 -24.76 -17.27
N ILE A 560 8.47 -25.98 -16.74
CA ILE A 560 7.44 -26.71 -15.97
C ILE A 560 7.32 -26.28 -14.50
N GLY A 561 8.20 -25.39 -14.03
CA GLY A 561 8.29 -24.98 -12.63
C GLY A 561 8.64 -26.13 -11.67
N ARG A 562 8.36 -25.96 -10.36
CA ARG A 562 8.67 -26.97 -9.31
C ARG A 562 7.45 -27.55 -8.60
N ARG A 563 6.26 -26.99 -8.83
CA ARG A 563 5.03 -27.44 -8.17
C ARG A 563 4.68 -28.89 -8.52
N GLY A 564 5.04 -29.32 -9.73
CA GLY A 564 4.75 -30.65 -10.23
C GLY A 564 3.25 -30.90 -10.41
N THR A 565 2.90 -32.14 -10.76
CA THR A 565 1.51 -32.59 -10.80
C THR A 565 1.01 -32.82 -9.37
N PRO A 566 -0.14 -32.27 -8.95
CA PRO A 566 -0.69 -32.52 -7.62
C PRO A 566 -0.80 -34.03 -7.35
N ARG A 567 -0.37 -34.48 -6.17
CA ARG A 567 -0.55 -35.88 -5.77
C ARG A 567 -2.04 -36.14 -5.59
N ARG A 568 -2.50 -37.23 -6.19
CA ARG A 568 -3.87 -37.73 -6.03
C ARG A 568 -3.93 -38.76 -4.92
N LEU A 569 -5.10 -38.86 -4.29
CA LEU A 569 -5.43 -39.96 -3.39
C LEU A 569 -6.16 -41.02 -4.22
N ASP A 570 -5.95 -42.27 -3.84
CA ASP A 570 -6.84 -43.33 -4.27
C ASP A 570 -8.16 -43.17 -3.50
N LEU A 571 -9.18 -42.66 -4.17
CA LEU A 571 -10.40 -42.16 -3.58
C LEU A 571 -11.58 -42.58 -4.43
N GLU A 572 -12.54 -43.27 -3.83
CA GLU A 572 -13.82 -43.57 -4.47
C GLU A 572 -14.68 -42.30 -4.51
N ILE A 573 -15.03 -41.82 -5.70
CA ILE A 573 -15.83 -40.60 -5.87
C ILE A 573 -17.20 -40.98 -6.45
N GLU A 574 -18.28 -40.60 -5.76
CA GLU A 574 -19.64 -40.72 -6.27
C GLU A 574 -19.80 -39.84 -7.52
N ARG A 575 -20.44 -40.37 -8.57
CA ARG A 575 -20.71 -39.64 -9.81
C ARG A 575 -21.43 -38.30 -9.53
N GLY A 576 -20.84 -37.21 -10.01
CA GLY A 576 -21.32 -35.84 -9.81
C GLY A 576 -20.80 -35.16 -8.53
N ALA A 577 -19.84 -35.77 -7.82
CA ALA A 577 -19.15 -35.15 -6.69
C ALA A 577 -17.75 -34.60 -7.05
N GLU A 578 -17.32 -34.76 -8.30
CA GLU A 578 -15.98 -34.42 -8.79
C GLU A 578 -15.66 -32.92 -8.62
N ASP A 579 -16.63 -32.03 -8.90
CA ASP A 579 -16.47 -30.56 -8.81
C ASP A 579 -16.22 -30.05 -7.38
N ARG A 580 -16.39 -30.91 -6.37
CA ARG A 580 -16.21 -30.57 -4.96
C ARG A 580 -14.83 -30.97 -4.44
N LEU A 581 -14.07 -31.69 -5.25
CA LEU A 581 -12.70 -32.08 -4.97
C LEU A 581 -11.75 -31.10 -5.65
N ALA A 582 -10.88 -30.45 -4.88
CA ALA A 582 -9.86 -29.58 -5.44
C ALA A 582 -8.48 -29.86 -4.84
N TYR A 583 -7.44 -29.55 -5.62
CA TYR A 583 -6.03 -29.75 -5.25
C TYR A 583 -5.31 -28.42 -4.96
N ALA A 584 -6.08 -27.35 -4.79
CA ALA A 584 -5.62 -26.01 -4.48
C ALA A 584 -6.78 -25.21 -3.86
N LEU A 585 -6.46 -24.22 -3.02
CA LEU A 585 -7.44 -23.23 -2.57
C LEU A 585 -7.33 -21.96 -3.42
N ALA A 586 -8.28 -21.75 -4.33
CA ALA A 586 -8.31 -20.55 -5.19
C ALA A 586 -8.91 -19.32 -4.48
N ASP A 587 -10.01 -19.49 -3.74
CA ASP A 587 -10.67 -18.42 -3.00
C ASP A 587 -11.39 -18.98 -1.77
N ALA A 588 -10.94 -18.59 -0.57
CA ALA A 588 -11.55 -19.04 0.68
C ALA A 588 -13.00 -18.55 0.81
N ARG A 589 -13.33 -17.34 0.32
CA ARG A 589 -14.67 -16.73 0.45
C ARG A 589 -15.76 -17.58 -0.19
N SER A 590 -15.43 -18.31 -1.26
CA SER A 590 -16.34 -19.22 -1.96
C SER A 590 -16.78 -20.43 -1.11
N PHE A 591 -16.17 -20.59 0.08
CA PHE A 591 -16.51 -21.62 1.06
C PHE A 591 -17.21 -21.07 2.32
N ALA A 592 -17.59 -19.80 2.35
CA ALA A 592 -18.38 -19.24 3.45
C ALA A 592 -19.64 -20.09 3.71
N GLY A 593 -19.91 -20.43 4.97
CA GLY A 593 -21.02 -21.29 5.37
C GLY A 593 -20.86 -22.79 5.07
N LYS A 594 -19.75 -23.22 4.47
CA LYS A 594 -19.55 -24.62 4.03
C LYS A 594 -18.75 -25.45 5.04
N ARG A 595 -18.92 -26.77 4.96
CA ARG A 595 -18.10 -27.76 5.66
C ARG A 595 -16.99 -28.24 4.73
N VAL A 596 -15.73 -27.96 5.08
CA VAL A 596 -14.59 -28.26 4.21
C VAL A 596 -13.64 -29.24 4.89
N VAL A 597 -13.28 -30.30 4.18
CA VAL A 597 -12.22 -31.23 4.58
C VAL A 597 -10.93 -30.84 3.89
N VAL A 598 -9.88 -30.54 4.64
CA VAL A 598 -8.53 -30.29 4.12
C VAL A 598 -7.67 -31.51 4.39
N VAL A 599 -6.97 -32.03 3.38
CA VAL A 599 -6.14 -33.22 3.50
C VAL A 599 -4.67 -32.84 3.47
N GLY A 600 -3.96 -33.09 4.57
CA GLY A 600 -2.56 -32.74 4.76
C GLY A 600 -2.32 -31.72 5.87
N LEU A 601 -1.06 -31.61 6.30
CA LEU A 601 -0.55 -30.63 7.28
C LEU A 601 0.78 -30.00 6.80
N GLY A 602 1.00 -29.91 5.49
CA GLY A 602 2.09 -29.09 4.96
C GLY A 602 1.76 -27.60 5.03
N ASP A 603 2.73 -26.72 4.73
CA ASP A 603 2.53 -25.25 4.81
C ASP A 603 1.31 -24.80 3.99
N SER A 604 1.18 -25.27 2.74
CA SER A 604 0.02 -24.95 1.88
C SER A 604 -1.30 -25.46 2.44
N ALA A 605 -1.31 -26.61 3.13
CA ALA A 605 -2.52 -27.16 3.74
C ALA A 605 -2.92 -26.35 4.98
N MET A 606 -1.94 -25.96 5.81
CA MET A 606 -2.17 -25.13 6.98
C MET A 606 -2.64 -23.72 6.59
N GLU A 607 -1.98 -23.06 5.63
CA GLU A 607 -2.41 -21.76 5.13
C GLU A 607 -3.85 -21.80 4.57
N ALA A 608 -4.19 -22.85 3.82
CA ALA A 608 -5.55 -23.04 3.31
C ALA A 608 -6.56 -23.26 4.44
N ALA A 609 -6.24 -24.09 5.43
CA ALA A 609 -7.10 -24.36 6.58
C ALA A 609 -7.33 -23.09 7.42
N LEU A 610 -6.28 -22.29 7.66
CA LEU A 610 -6.39 -20.99 8.35
C LEU A 610 -7.27 -20.01 7.55
N ALA A 611 -7.06 -19.89 6.25
CA ALA A 611 -7.83 -19.01 5.39
C ALA A 611 -9.33 -19.37 5.37
N LEU A 612 -9.65 -20.67 5.32
CA LEU A 612 -11.01 -21.19 5.39
C LEU A 612 -11.64 -20.99 6.78
N ALA A 613 -10.89 -21.22 7.85
CA ALA A 613 -11.38 -21.06 9.23
C ALA A 613 -11.73 -19.60 9.58
N ARG A 614 -11.16 -18.64 8.85
CA ARG A 614 -11.51 -17.21 8.98
C ARG A 614 -12.80 -16.83 8.25
N GLN A 615 -13.37 -17.72 7.43
CA GLN A 615 -14.59 -17.42 6.68
C GLN A 615 -15.83 -17.59 7.55
N PRO A 616 -16.81 -16.65 7.48
CA PRO A 616 -18.03 -16.73 8.28
C PRO A 616 -18.77 -18.06 8.09
N GLY A 617 -19.22 -18.67 9.19
CA GLY A 617 -20.02 -19.90 9.18
C GLY A 617 -19.32 -21.14 8.61
N THR A 618 -18.01 -21.10 8.35
CA THR A 618 -17.27 -22.19 7.70
C THR A 618 -16.71 -23.15 8.75
N SER A 619 -16.93 -24.45 8.58
CA SER A 619 -16.34 -25.45 9.47
C SER A 619 -15.22 -26.21 8.74
N VAL A 620 -14.03 -26.21 9.32
CA VAL A 620 -12.85 -26.86 8.72
C VAL A 620 -12.47 -28.10 9.51
N THR A 621 -12.31 -29.21 8.80
CA THR A 621 -11.74 -30.45 9.33
C THR A 621 -10.48 -30.79 8.55
N ILE A 622 -9.37 -31.04 9.25
CA ILE A 622 -8.14 -31.53 8.65
C ILE A 622 -8.06 -33.05 8.83
N SER A 623 -7.76 -33.76 7.75
CA SER A 623 -7.33 -35.16 7.79
C SER A 623 -5.83 -35.23 7.52
N TYR A 624 -5.09 -35.89 8.41
CA TYR A 624 -3.66 -36.07 8.26
C TYR A 624 -3.24 -37.48 8.63
N ARG A 625 -2.44 -38.10 7.78
CA ARG A 625 -1.99 -39.49 7.95
C ARG A 625 -0.98 -39.72 9.07
N GLY A 626 -0.29 -38.66 9.51
CA GLY A 626 0.70 -38.77 10.58
C GLY A 626 0.08 -38.60 11.96
N THR A 627 0.89 -38.74 13.00
CA THR A 627 0.47 -38.69 14.41
C THR A 627 0.55 -37.29 15.03
N ARG A 628 1.36 -36.38 14.46
CA ARG A 628 1.61 -35.04 14.98
C ARG A 628 1.99 -34.05 13.89
N PHE A 629 2.04 -32.77 14.25
CA PHE A 629 2.71 -31.75 13.43
C PHE A 629 4.19 -32.12 13.25
N ALA A 630 4.58 -32.41 12.01
CA ALA A 630 5.94 -32.83 11.67
C ALA A 630 6.71 -31.79 10.86
N ARG A 631 6.01 -30.81 10.26
CA ARG A 631 6.56 -29.86 9.28
C ARG A 631 5.76 -28.54 9.29
N GLY A 632 6.38 -27.49 8.75
CA GLY A 632 5.74 -26.20 8.44
C GLY A 632 6.12 -25.09 9.41
N LYS A 633 5.82 -23.84 9.00
CA LYS A 633 6.30 -22.65 9.72
C LYS A 633 5.74 -22.59 11.13
N ALA A 634 6.59 -22.26 12.11
CA ALA A 634 6.21 -22.20 13.53
C ALA A 634 4.96 -21.34 13.78
N LYS A 635 4.85 -20.19 13.11
CA LYS A 635 3.67 -19.32 13.16
C LYS A 635 2.39 -20.02 12.72
N ASN A 636 2.44 -20.77 11.60
CA ASN A 636 1.29 -21.47 11.06
C ASN A 636 0.85 -22.59 11.99
N VAL A 637 1.80 -23.34 12.57
CA VAL A 637 1.53 -24.39 13.55
C VAL A 637 0.85 -23.82 14.80
N ALA A 638 1.44 -22.76 15.39
CA ALA A 638 0.91 -22.13 16.60
C ALA A 638 -0.50 -21.55 16.39
N GLU A 639 -0.76 -20.92 15.24
CA GLU A 639 -2.09 -20.39 14.93
C GLU A 639 -3.12 -21.51 14.76
N LEU A 640 -2.72 -22.62 14.12
CA LEU A 640 -3.60 -23.77 13.94
C LEU A 640 -3.94 -24.45 15.27
N GLU A 641 -2.95 -24.65 16.14
CA GLU A 641 -3.13 -25.18 17.50
C GLU A 641 -4.07 -24.31 18.35
N SER A 642 -3.95 -22.99 18.23
CA SER A 642 -4.86 -22.04 18.89
C SER A 642 -6.31 -22.22 18.40
N LEU A 643 -6.53 -22.36 17.08
CA LEU A 643 -7.88 -22.58 16.53
C LEU A 643 -8.47 -23.95 16.88
N ILE A 644 -7.62 -24.98 17.01
CA ILE A 644 -8.03 -26.30 17.50
C ILE A 644 -8.48 -26.21 18.95
N THR A 645 -7.72 -25.52 19.79
CA THR A 645 -8.05 -25.28 21.21
C THR A 645 -9.37 -24.51 21.35
N GLN A 646 -9.59 -23.50 20.49
CA GLN A 646 -10.85 -22.75 20.41
C GLN A 646 -12.02 -23.54 19.80
N LYS A 647 -11.81 -24.82 19.42
CA LYS A 647 -12.79 -25.69 18.74
C LYS A 647 -13.34 -25.12 17.41
N LYS A 648 -12.63 -24.17 16.80
CA LYS A 648 -12.96 -23.60 15.48
C LYS A 648 -12.52 -24.50 14.32
N LEU A 649 -11.54 -25.37 14.58
CA LEU A 649 -10.99 -26.31 13.62
C LEU A 649 -10.86 -27.70 14.28
N LYS A 650 -11.09 -28.75 13.50
CA LYS A 650 -10.88 -30.15 13.94
C LYS A 650 -9.74 -30.77 13.17
N VAL A 651 -8.90 -31.56 13.83
CA VAL A 651 -7.86 -32.36 13.17
C VAL A 651 -8.07 -33.83 13.50
N PHE A 652 -8.04 -34.67 12.48
CA PHE A 652 -7.99 -36.12 12.59
C PHE A 652 -6.61 -36.61 12.15
N PHE A 653 -5.77 -36.91 13.14
CA PHE A 653 -4.51 -37.60 12.92
C PHE A 653 -4.73 -39.06 12.54
N GLU A 654 -3.72 -39.68 11.95
CA GLU A 654 -3.74 -41.08 11.51
C GLU A 654 -4.95 -41.42 10.65
N THR A 655 -5.39 -40.48 9.82
CA THR A 655 -6.51 -40.69 8.88
C THR A 655 -6.13 -40.37 7.44
N VAL A 656 -6.79 -41.09 6.52
CA VAL A 656 -6.76 -40.85 5.08
C VAL A 656 -8.18 -40.89 4.52
N PRO A 657 -8.58 -39.95 3.65
CA PRO A 657 -9.83 -40.06 2.92
C PRO A 657 -9.82 -41.27 1.97
N VAL A 658 -10.92 -42.02 1.94
CA VAL A 658 -11.09 -43.21 1.08
C VAL A 658 -12.30 -43.13 0.16
N ALA A 659 -13.31 -42.33 0.52
CA ALA A 659 -14.47 -42.11 -0.33
C ALA A 659 -15.05 -40.69 -0.19
N MET A 660 -15.67 -40.19 -1.25
CA MET A 660 -16.36 -38.91 -1.30
C MET A 660 -17.72 -39.04 -2.01
N THR A 661 -18.74 -38.49 -1.37
CA THR A 661 -20.12 -38.42 -1.88
C THR A 661 -20.54 -36.97 -2.10
N LYS A 662 -21.75 -36.75 -2.61
CA LYS A 662 -22.36 -35.42 -2.72
C LYS A 662 -22.66 -34.71 -1.39
N SER A 663 -22.35 -35.28 -0.25
CA SER A 663 -22.58 -34.58 1.03
C SER A 663 -21.64 -35.00 2.15
N SER A 664 -20.72 -35.93 1.90
CA SER A 664 -19.83 -36.47 2.92
C SER A 664 -18.50 -36.96 2.37
N VAL A 665 -17.48 -36.98 3.24
CA VAL A 665 -16.17 -37.59 3.02
C VAL A 665 -15.96 -38.66 4.08
N THR A 666 -15.54 -39.85 3.64
CA THR A 666 -15.21 -40.97 4.52
C THR A 666 -13.70 -41.01 4.76
N LEU A 667 -13.31 -40.92 6.03
CA LEU A 667 -11.94 -41.09 6.50
C LEU A 667 -11.76 -42.52 7.03
N ALA A 668 -10.70 -43.20 6.59
CA ALA A 668 -10.23 -44.44 7.19
C ALA A 668 -9.01 -44.13 8.06
N GLY A 669 -8.86 -44.83 9.18
CA GLY A 669 -7.61 -44.73 9.93
C GLY A 669 -6.46 -45.50 9.26
N THR A 670 -5.22 -45.11 9.53
CA THR A 670 -4.03 -45.69 8.87
C THR A 670 -3.52 -46.99 9.51
N GLY A 671 -4.07 -47.38 10.67
CA GLY A 671 -3.69 -48.61 11.38
C GLY A 671 -4.49 -49.85 10.94
N PRO A 672 -3.96 -51.09 11.16
CA PRO A 672 -4.58 -52.34 10.70
C PRO A 672 -5.98 -52.63 11.28
N HIS A 673 -6.35 -52.01 12.40
CA HIS A 673 -7.67 -52.14 13.04
C HIS A 673 -8.45 -50.82 13.08
N ALA A 674 -8.04 -49.84 12.27
CA ALA A 674 -8.59 -48.50 12.37
C ALA A 674 -9.93 -48.39 11.64
N GLY A 675 -10.95 -47.93 12.38
CA GLY A 675 -12.32 -47.79 11.85
C GLY A 675 -12.45 -46.74 10.75
N ARG A 676 -13.60 -46.79 10.06
CA ARG A 676 -14.01 -45.75 9.10
C ARG A 676 -14.93 -44.74 9.77
N ARG A 677 -14.88 -43.48 9.33
CA ARG A 677 -15.74 -42.39 9.80
C ARG A 677 -16.20 -41.56 8.62
N SER A 678 -17.51 -41.38 8.49
CA SER A 678 -18.08 -40.42 7.54
C SER A 678 -18.27 -39.07 8.20
N LEU A 679 -17.87 -38.01 7.49
CA LEU A 679 -18.00 -36.62 7.90
C LEU A 679 -18.84 -35.89 6.87
N GLY A 680 -19.85 -35.15 7.33
CA GLY A 680 -20.59 -34.25 6.46
C GLY A 680 -19.66 -33.16 5.90
N ALA A 681 -19.54 -33.08 4.58
CA ALA A 681 -18.58 -32.22 3.91
C ALA A 681 -19.13 -31.73 2.58
N ASP A 682 -19.03 -30.42 2.35
CA ASP A 682 -19.47 -29.74 1.14
C ASP A 682 -18.35 -29.64 0.11
N ALA A 683 -17.09 -29.70 0.54
CA ALA A 683 -15.92 -29.77 -0.33
C ALA A 683 -14.73 -30.49 0.34
N MET A 684 -13.82 -30.99 -0.49
CA MET A 684 -12.55 -31.56 -0.05
C MET A 684 -11.37 -30.94 -0.80
N LEU A 685 -10.37 -30.47 -0.05
CA LEU A 685 -9.12 -29.92 -0.57
C LEU A 685 -7.96 -30.89 -0.29
N VAL A 686 -7.44 -31.53 -1.33
CA VAL A 686 -6.31 -32.46 -1.23
C VAL A 686 -5.00 -31.70 -1.43
N LEU A 687 -4.35 -31.34 -0.31
CA LEU A 687 -3.17 -30.47 -0.26
C LEU A 687 -1.94 -31.23 0.25
N ILE A 688 -1.70 -32.41 -0.32
CA ILE A 688 -0.62 -33.34 0.06
C ILE A 688 0.69 -33.16 -0.76
N GLY A 689 0.82 -32.02 -1.44
CA GLY A 689 1.98 -31.67 -2.26
C GLY A 689 1.93 -32.23 -3.68
N GLY A 690 2.94 -31.89 -4.48
CA GLY A 690 3.09 -32.39 -5.86
C GLY A 690 4.05 -33.58 -5.97
N VAL A 691 4.00 -34.25 -7.12
CA VAL A 691 5.03 -35.18 -7.58
C VAL A 691 6.11 -34.35 -8.27
N PRO A 692 7.35 -34.33 -7.75
CA PRO A 692 8.46 -33.64 -8.41
C PRO A 692 8.69 -34.21 -9.81
N ALA A 693 9.09 -33.38 -10.77
CA ALA A 693 9.26 -33.78 -12.17
C ALA A 693 10.53 -34.63 -12.43
N TRP A 694 11.17 -35.20 -11.40
CA TRP A 694 12.43 -35.92 -11.54
C TRP A 694 12.35 -37.12 -12.50
N ASP A 695 11.23 -37.84 -12.51
CA ASP A 695 11.06 -38.97 -13.44
C ASP A 695 11.12 -38.52 -14.91
N LEU A 696 10.48 -37.39 -15.23
CA LEU A 696 10.55 -36.79 -16.58
C LEU A 696 11.96 -36.27 -16.88
N LEU A 697 12.60 -35.59 -15.92
CA LEU A 697 13.96 -35.07 -16.08
C LEU A 697 14.96 -36.20 -16.32
N THR A 698 14.86 -37.31 -15.58
CA THR A 698 15.70 -38.48 -15.75
C THR A 698 15.47 -39.15 -17.11
N ARG A 699 14.22 -39.29 -17.56
CA ARG A 699 13.92 -39.77 -18.93
C ARG A 699 14.50 -38.85 -20.00
N ALA A 700 14.49 -37.53 -19.75
CA ALA A 700 15.13 -36.54 -20.62
C ALA A 700 16.67 -36.61 -20.64
N GLY A 701 17.29 -37.44 -19.79
CA GLY A 701 18.73 -37.60 -19.69
C GLY A 701 19.40 -36.72 -18.63
N ILE A 702 18.63 -35.97 -17.84
CA ILE A 702 19.16 -35.14 -16.75
C ILE A 702 19.53 -36.03 -15.55
N ARG A 703 20.75 -35.86 -15.06
CA ARG A 703 21.21 -36.58 -13.87
C ARG A 703 20.82 -35.83 -12.62
N ARG A 704 20.36 -36.58 -11.62
CA ARG A 704 20.11 -36.02 -10.30
C ARG A 704 21.46 -35.74 -9.63
N PRO A 705 21.76 -34.50 -9.20
CA PRO A 705 23.01 -34.23 -8.52
C PRO A 705 23.12 -35.06 -7.24
N SER A 706 24.24 -35.75 -7.04
CA SER A 706 24.57 -36.47 -5.80
C SER A 706 25.49 -35.62 -4.93
N VAL A 707 25.25 -35.60 -3.62
CA VAL A 707 26.23 -35.11 -2.65
C VAL A 707 27.04 -36.31 -2.18
N GLU A 708 28.34 -36.36 -2.46
CA GLU A 708 29.24 -37.09 -1.56
C GLU A 708 29.20 -36.33 -0.24
N ARG A 709 28.52 -36.89 0.77
CA ARG A 709 28.52 -36.32 2.12
C ARG A 709 29.95 -36.37 2.64
N ALA A 710 30.68 -35.25 2.52
CA ALA A 710 31.75 -35.00 3.46
C ALA A 710 31.12 -34.95 4.86
N PRO A 711 31.67 -35.63 5.88
CA PRO A 711 31.15 -35.53 7.24
C PRO A 711 31.06 -34.06 7.63
N SER A 712 29.87 -33.63 8.04
CA SER A 712 29.66 -32.27 8.54
C SER A 712 30.56 -32.09 9.76
N PRO A 713 31.41 -31.05 9.83
CA PRO A 713 32.12 -30.71 11.06
C PRO A 713 31.18 -30.26 12.19
N PHE A 714 29.85 -30.21 11.95
CA PHE A 714 28.82 -29.73 12.86
C PHE A 714 27.73 -30.77 13.18
N ALA A 715 28.00 -32.08 13.04
CA ALA A 715 27.17 -33.06 13.73
C ALA A 715 27.59 -33.09 15.20
N PRO A 716 26.78 -32.60 16.17
CA PRO A 716 27.05 -32.87 17.57
C PRO A 716 26.98 -34.39 17.77
N ASP A 717 28.05 -34.95 18.29
CA ASP A 717 28.08 -36.34 18.74
C ASP A 717 27.11 -36.48 19.91
N LEU A 718 25.89 -36.94 19.63
CA LEU A 718 24.87 -37.19 20.64
C LEU A 718 25.03 -38.58 21.28
N THR A 719 26.24 -39.16 21.24
CA THR A 719 26.59 -40.37 22.00
C THR A 719 27.64 -40.09 23.08
N ALA A 720 27.28 -39.26 24.07
CA ALA A 720 28.00 -39.20 25.34
C ALA A 720 27.14 -38.53 26.42
N ASP A 721 26.19 -39.29 27.00
CA ASP A 721 25.80 -39.16 28.41
C ASP A 721 24.90 -40.36 28.79
N GLU A 722 25.54 -41.50 29.01
CA GLU A 722 25.11 -42.48 30.01
C GLU A 722 26.28 -42.61 30.99
N GLY A 723 26.22 -41.87 32.09
CA GLY A 723 27.20 -41.84 33.17
C GLY A 723 26.63 -41.18 34.42
#